data_AF-A0A662DV76-F1
#
_entry.id   AF-A0A662DV76-F1
#
_cell.length_a   1.000
_cell.length_b   1.000
_cell.length_c   1.000
_cell.angle_alpha   90.00
_cell.angle_beta   90.00
_cell.angle_gamma   90.00
#
_symmetry.space_group_name_H-M   'P 1'
#
loop_
_entity.id
_entity.type
_entity.pdbx_description
1 polymer ?
#
loop_
_entity_poly.entity_id
_entity_poly.type
_entity_poly.pdbx_seq_one_letter_code
_entity_poly.pdbx_strand_id
1 'polypeptide(L)'
;MLKRLFLLMIVLMAGTAALFAGSKSNQSTRLNTLQKMLARVPVETTGPDTGLVPNRQGVPSAFGGPTAVLQLNRSKRLTSTKGGLVVGDDSPDESVTLTGDITIDGDIVVANRGTLLFNHANVILTGNISVADEGSLTIIGGSLTVLSQYVYSNGIMGFDNSHVTFQDTAINTNGYNWNGTFGDNAAFVVHNTTFHDGLTTALFGTATADVDGSNPLEWVVGGDSSLSVSNDSGPFIFWPIFSDGSVADLTFPDGADVSSFSVSDSDPKISGIGFSITLNNIQNVWWGMLLNPGCDVTVRDSVMRTTGIMADSGTNMNLSGLVNGQAYADSVIPISSLAYHLINSSVETWNIYPWGIDSMSLKNCIIGELGAAGNTETTVTNTLIDGTGGYVFSAGESGTTFLFTSLICPTVANDNSVQLYVSSSILAGDIVATDNAIILLANTLTERVPQAKKNALIIEDNVAPPTSASVETMLPLTGSANVTAGPDFAVDMDSWQIFYGAGSEPTDWLPVTGIQHREVRNNVLGIWDTHGLTPGLYTLKLSIRLTGGGDPIEITRAVPLGEASPDNPVSALLPHIATSDQWQSFLTVDNTGTSAAMVSLYLYSETGMVENRELTVPAGSQQVVSLLQGDCGIVETPDAGVLFRETFVNTVDNGVAEFPLTNNAGQTLTFLLPHYQAQSLTWMGLALMNPGAATANAILTAVDQGGSTLGQTVLNLPPRSRSAGILEGFFDGIDRNQVARVVVSSDQPLSGLNISGTGNEKLLFTPAQAGEFTTGTLILPHIANQWNTREN
;
A
#
# COMPACT_ATOMS: atom_id res chain seq x y z
N MET A 1 29.16 -30.24 1.07
CA MET A 1 29.70 -29.17 1.94
C MET A 1 29.36 -27.78 1.41
N LEU A 2 29.75 -27.36 0.20
CA LEU A 2 29.33 -26.06 -0.38
C LEU A 2 27.80 -25.87 -0.58
N LYS A 3 27.02 -26.95 -0.74
CA LYS A 3 25.55 -26.90 -0.82
C LYS A 3 24.85 -26.75 0.55
N ARG A 4 25.51 -27.10 1.67
CA ARG A 4 24.97 -26.90 3.03
C ARG A 4 25.22 -25.48 3.55
N LEU A 5 26.28 -24.82 3.05
CA LEU A 5 26.55 -23.40 3.31
C LEU A 5 25.51 -22.48 2.63
N PHE A 6 24.93 -22.92 1.50
CA PHE A 6 23.88 -22.18 0.80
C PHE A 6 22.55 -22.17 1.59
N LEU A 7 22.21 -23.24 2.30
CA LEU A 7 21.00 -23.30 3.13
C LEU A 7 21.11 -22.44 4.40
N LEU A 8 22.32 -22.25 4.92
CA LEU A 8 22.60 -21.39 6.07
C LEU A 8 22.49 -19.90 5.71
N MET A 9 22.74 -19.53 4.45
CA MET A 9 22.64 -18.16 3.91
C MET A 9 21.20 -17.68 3.68
N ILE A 10 20.21 -18.55 3.85
CA ILE A 10 18.85 -18.35 3.35
C ILE A 10 17.93 -17.64 4.36
N VAL A 11 18.27 -17.60 5.66
CA VAL A 11 17.58 -16.76 6.68
C VAL A 11 18.27 -15.39 6.91
N LEU A 12 19.36 -15.12 6.20
CA LEU A 12 20.27 -13.99 6.47
C LEU A 12 19.83 -12.63 5.93
N MET A 13 18.62 -12.46 5.41
CA MET A 13 18.28 -11.29 4.57
C MET A 13 17.70 -10.10 5.33
N ALA A 14 18.39 -9.70 6.39
CA ALA A 14 18.41 -8.30 6.83
C ALA A 14 19.65 -7.90 7.66
N GLY A 15 20.60 -8.81 7.93
CA GLY A 15 21.71 -8.55 8.87
C GLY A 15 23.14 -8.67 8.34
N THR A 16 23.44 -9.41 7.26
CA THR A 16 24.86 -9.68 6.90
C THR A 16 25.29 -9.15 5.55
N ALA A 17 25.77 -7.90 5.58
CA ALA A 17 26.69 -7.37 4.59
C ALA A 17 28.09 -7.17 5.21
N ALA A 18 28.69 -8.21 5.82
CA ALA A 18 30.07 -8.16 6.28
C ALA A 18 30.65 -9.56 6.57
N LEU A 19 31.09 -10.31 5.55
CA LEU A 19 32.21 -11.28 5.68
C LEU A 19 32.66 -11.92 4.35
N PHE A 20 31.95 -11.71 3.23
CA PHE A 20 32.51 -11.96 1.90
C PHE A 20 32.41 -10.72 1.01
N ALA A 21 33.31 -9.77 1.22
CA ALA A 21 33.70 -8.80 0.20
C ALA A 21 34.39 -9.56 -0.95
N GLY A 22 33.57 -10.15 -1.82
CA GLY A 22 33.99 -11.20 -2.75
C GLY A 22 33.34 -11.16 -4.12
N SER A 23 32.73 -10.06 -4.54
CA SER A 23 32.89 -9.53 -5.90
C SER A 23 32.27 -8.14 -5.95
N LYS A 24 32.93 -7.19 -6.60
CA LYS A 24 32.22 -6.05 -7.16
C LYS A 24 31.26 -6.64 -8.19
N SER A 25 30.02 -6.93 -7.82
CA SER A 25 28.99 -7.11 -8.85
C SER A 25 28.97 -5.80 -9.63
N ASN A 26 29.30 -5.91 -10.92
CA ASN A 26 29.50 -4.74 -11.75
C ASN A 26 28.15 -4.02 -11.84
N GLN A 27 28.05 -2.73 -11.50
CA GLN A 27 26.80 -1.94 -11.57
C GLN A 27 26.06 -2.16 -12.90
N SER A 28 26.80 -2.35 -13.99
CA SER A 28 26.29 -2.72 -15.32
C SER A 28 25.45 -4.00 -15.33
N THR A 29 25.79 -5.01 -14.53
CA THR A 29 25.08 -6.29 -14.47
C THR A 29 23.66 -6.12 -13.94
N ARG A 30 23.46 -5.29 -12.91
CA ARG A 30 22.15 -5.07 -12.27
C ARG A 30 21.25 -4.18 -13.12
N LEU A 31 21.83 -3.15 -13.74
CA LEU A 31 21.10 -2.32 -14.72
C LEU A 31 20.69 -3.15 -15.95
N ASN A 32 21.55 -4.07 -16.41
CA ASN A 32 21.19 -5.03 -17.46
C ASN A 32 20.09 -6.00 -16.99
N THR A 33 20.08 -6.44 -15.73
CA THR A 33 18.98 -7.24 -15.16
C THR A 33 17.68 -6.46 -15.18
N LEU A 34 17.69 -5.20 -14.73
CA LEU A 34 16.52 -4.32 -14.80
C LEU A 34 16.02 -4.15 -16.24
N GLN A 35 16.91 -3.91 -17.21
CA GLN A 35 16.53 -3.81 -18.63
C GLN A 35 15.92 -5.10 -19.18
N LYS A 36 16.46 -6.27 -18.81
CA LYS A 36 15.87 -7.57 -19.17
C LYS A 36 14.49 -7.78 -18.56
N MET A 37 14.28 -7.32 -17.32
CA MET A 37 12.97 -7.40 -16.65
C MET A 37 11.96 -6.49 -17.35
N LEU A 38 12.35 -5.25 -17.67
CA LEU A 38 11.53 -4.29 -18.41
C LEU A 38 11.07 -4.83 -19.77
N ALA A 39 11.96 -5.52 -20.49
CA ALA A 39 11.64 -6.13 -21.79
C ALA A 39 10.57 -7.23 -21.72
N ARG A 40 10.20 -7.71 -20.52
CA ARG A 40 9.18 -8.75 -20.30
C ARG A 40 7.85 -8.19 -19.76
N VAL A 41 7.78 -6.89 -19.48
CA VAL A 41 6.55 -6.24 -19.01
C VAL A 41 5.53 -6.22 -20.16
N PRO A 42 4.30 -6.73 -19.97
CA PRO A 42 3.25 -6.65 -20.98
C PRO A 42 2.83 -5.20 -21.26
N VAL A 43 2.56 -4.86 -22.52
CA VAL A 43 1.96 -3.57 -22.91
C VAL A 43 0.54 -3.49 -22.33
N GLU A 44 0.18 -2.41 -21.62
CA GLU A 44 -1.13 -2.26 -20.96
C GLU A 44 -2.30 -2.41 -21.97
N THR A 45 -3.07 -3.51 -21.85
CA THR A 45 -4.39 -3.66 -22.49
C THR A 45 -5.47 -3.78 -21.41
N THR A 46 -6.15 -2.67 -21.10
CA THR A 46 -7.46 -2.54 -20.41
C THR A 46 -7.74 -3.37 -19.14
N GLY A 47 -7.68 -2.69 -17.97
CA GLY A 47 -8.66 -2.73 -16.86
C GLY A 47 -8.74 -3.97 -15.94
N PRO A 48 -8.45 -3.85 -14.61
CA PRO A 48 -8.73 -4.88 -13.61
C PRO A 48 -10.16 -4.80 -13.03
N ASP A 49 -10.77 -5.96 -12.79
CA ASP A 49 -12.01 -6.19 -12.05
C ASP A 49 -11.94 -5.62 -10.62
N THR A 50 -12.92 -4.79 -10.24
CA THR A 50 -12.92 -4.00 -9.00
C THR A 50 -13.82 -4.61 -7.91
N GLY A 51 -13.28 -5.56 -7.14
CA GLY A 51 -13.87 -5.98 -5.87
C GLY A 51 -13.34 -5.12 -4.71
N LEU A 52 -14.19 -4.29 -4.10
CA LEU A 52 -13.83 -3.40 -2.97
C LEU A 52 -14.11 -4.05 -1.61
N VAL A 53 -13.16 -4.01 -0.67
CA VAL A 53 -13.30 -4.32 0.76
C VAL A 53 -12.47 -3.32 1.60
N PRO A 54 -12.85 -2.99 2.85
CA PRO A 54 -12.62 -1.68 3.49
C PRO A 54 -11.40 -1.53 4.43
N ASN A 55 -11.05 -0.25 4.66
CA ASN A 55 -10.02 0.38 5.53
C ASN A 55 -10.18 0.10 7.07
N ARG A 56 -9.22 0.31 8.01
CA ARG A 56 -8.29 1.46 8.22
C ARG A 56 -7.30 1.29 9.45
N GLN A 57 -6.18 2.06 9.45
CA GLN A 57 -5.32 2.63 10.56
C GLN A 57 -4.23 1.74 11.25
N GLY A 58 -2.91 2.02 11.40
CA GLY A 58 -1.93 3.08 11.02
C GLY A 58 -1.13 3.65 12.24
N VAL A 59 0.25 3.70 12.25
CA VAL A 59 1.20 4.73 12.84
C VAL A 59 2.73 4.26 12.90
N PRO A 60 3.78 5.14 12.86
CA PRO A 60 5.12 4.90 12.24
C PRO A 60 6.42 5.31 13.05
N SER A 61 7.66 5.05 12.53
CA SER A 61 8.82 6.00 12.36
C SER A 61 10.21 5.31 12.12
N ALA A 62 11.33 6.05 11.91
CA ALA A 62 12.47 5.74 11.00
C ALA A 62 13.91 6.21 11.42
N PHE A 63 14.96 5.71 10.69
CA PHE A 63 16.34 6.25 10.39
C PHE A 63 17.55 6.08 11.36
N GLY A 64 18.81 6.03 10.81
CA GLY A 64 20.08 6.00 11.60
C GLY A 64 21.40 6.45 10.92
N GLY A 65 22.55 6.19 11.59
CA GLY A 65 24.00 6.13 11.18
C GLY A 65 24.84 7.42 10.92
N PRO A 66 26.23 7.40 10.85
CA PRO A 66 27.24 6.35 11.18
C PRO A 66 28.69 6.76 11.71
N THR A 67 29.49 5.76 12.20
CA THR A 67 30.98 5.41 12.15
C THR A 67 32.21 6.29 12.58
N ALA A 68 33.16 5.71 13.38
CA ALA A 68 34.54 5.22 13.00
C ALA A 68 35.65 5.09 14.14
N VAL A 69 36.28 3.88 14.23
CA VAL A 69 37.67 3.35 14.53
C VAL A 69 38.68 3.95 15.57
N LEU A 70 39.27 3.09 16.47
CA LEU A 70 40.74 2.87 16.75
C LEU A 70 41.10 1.92 17.95
N GLN A 71 42.25 1.20 17.82
CA GLN A 71 42.88 0.11 18.65
C GLN A 71 43.21 0.37 20.15
N LEU A 72 43.28 -0.70 20.98
CA LEU A 72 44.36 -1.02 21.98
C LEU A 72 43.98 -2.13 23.00
N ASN A 73 44.86 -3.14 23.17
CA ASN A 73 44.84 -4.18 24.22
C ASN A 73 44.85 -3.62 25.65
N ARG A 74 43.91 -4.08 26.49
CA ARG A 74 43.92 -4.09 27.98
C ARG A 74 42.58 -4.66 28.48
N SER A 75 42.60 -5.46 29.54
CA SER A 75 41.42 -5.77 30.35
C SER A 75 40.77 -4.45 30.81
N LYS A 76 39.68 -4.04 30.13
CA LYS A 76 39.06 -2.72 30.30
C LYS A 76 37.68 -2.86 30.94
N ARG A 77 37.46 -2.07 31.98
CA ARG A 77 36.13 -1.51 32.26
C ARG A 77 35.85 -0.50 31.15
N LEU A 78 35.01 -0.88 30.18
CA LEU A 78 34.59 -0.02 29.07
C LEU A 78 33.34 0.76 29.48
N THR A 79 33.31 2.06 29.20
CA THR A 79 32.12 2.92 29.32
C THR A 79 31.56 3.33 27.94
N SER A 80 32.34 3.18 26.87
CA SER A 80 31.93 3.29 25.46
C SER A 80 33.05 2.78 24.53
N THR A 81 32.71 2.31 23.32
CA THR A 81 33.68 2.04 22.24
C THR A 81 33.42 2.94 21.04
N LYS A 82 34.49 3.47 20.41
CA LYS A 82 34.41 4.05 19.05
C LYS A 82 34.72 2.92 18.06
N GLY A 83 33.69 2.35 17.45
CA GLY A 83 33.79 1.14 16.64
C GLY A 83 33.33 -0.12 17.38
N GLY A 84 33.10 -1.20 16.62
CA GLY A 84 32.64 -2.49 17.10
C GLY A 84 33.57 -3.15 18.14
N LEU A 85 33.07 -4.21 18.79
CA LEU A 85 33.78 -4.99 19.81
C LEU A 85 34.09 -6.38 19.28
N VAL A 86 35.37 -6.76 19.25
CA VAL A 86 35.81 -8.11 18.86
C VAL A 86 36.45 -8.77 20.08
N VAL A 87 36.03 -9.99 20.41
CA VAL A 87 36.52 -10.80 21.53
C VAL A 87 37.00 -12.14 20.98
N GLY A 88 38.22 -12.54 21.34
CA GLY A 88 38.75 -13.86 20.97
C GLY A 88 39.53 -13.91 19.65
N ASP A 89 39.74 -12.79 18.95
CA ASP A 89 40.48 -12.74 17.67
C ASP A 89 42.01 -12.84 17.88
N ASP A 90 42.63 -11.79 18.42
CA ASP A 90 44.08 -11.76 18.71
C ASP A 90 44.49 -12.68 19.88
N SER A 91 43.53 -13.09 20.71
CA SER A 91 43.73 -13.92 21.89
C SER A 91 42.58 -14.92 21.98
N PRO A 92 42.75 -16.16 21.48
CA PRO A 92 41.68 -17.14 21.35
C PRO A 92 40.88 -17.44 22.63
N ASP A 93 41.46 -17.21 23.82
CA ASP A 93 40.84 -17.45 25.14
C ASP A 93 40.49 -16.15 25.88
N GLU A 94 40.32 -15.04 25.16
CA GLU A 94 40.02 -13.74 25.76
C GLU A 94 38.70 -13.75 26.53
N SER A 95 38.69 -13.19 27.74
CA SER A 95 37.47 -13.00 28.52
C SER A 95 37.25 -11.51 28.82
N VAL A 96 36.08 -11.01 28.42
CA VAL A 96 35.65 -9.63 28.60
C VAL A 96 34.38 -9.60 29.43
N THR A 97 34.35 -8.78 30.48
CA THR A 97 33.14 -8.53 31.29
C THR A 97 32.78 -7.06 31.24
N LEU A 98 31.53 -6.79 30.87
CA LEU A 98 30.92 -5.47 30.80
C LEU A 98 29.97 -5.26 31.97
N THR A 99 30.04 -4.09 32.62
CA THR A 99 29.20 -3.71 33.77
C THR A 99 28.86 -2.23 33.69
N GLY A 100 27.63 -1.83 34.05
CA GLY A 100 27.17 -0.43 33.99
C GLY A 100 26.63 -0.02 32.62
N ASP A 101 26.55 1.29 32.37
CA ASP A 101 25.99 1.84 31.12
C ASP A 101 27.07 1.92 30.03
N ILE A 102 26.81 1.30 28.88
CA ILE A 102 27.79 1.13 27.80
C ILE A 102 27.11 1.37 26.45
N THR A 103 27.79 2.08 25.57
CA THR A 103 27.41 2.19 24.15
C THR A 103 28.48 1.57 23.26
N ILE A 104 28.06 0.66 22.39
CA ILE A 104 28.89 0.01 21.36
C ILE A 104 28.39 0.48 20.00
N ASP A 105 29.20 1.31 19.35
CA ASP A 105 28.91 1.84 18.01
C ASP A 105 29.53 0.95 16.93
N GLY A 106 28.79 -0.09 16.53
CA GLY A 106 29.21 -1.10 15.55
C GLY A 106 28.87 -2.53 15.99
N ASP A 107 29.40 -3.51 15.26
CA ASP A 107 29.13 -4.93 15.50
C ASP A 107 29.88 -5.48 16.73
N ILE A 108 29.34 -6.54 17.32
CA ILE A 108 30.01 -7.39 18.30
C ILE A 108 30.37 -8.72 17.63
N VAL A 109 31.63 -9.16 17.76
CA VAL A 109 32.09 -10.46 17.30
C VAL A 109 32.76 -11.19 18.46
N VAL A 110 32.35 -12.42 18.72
CA VAL A 110 32.97 -13.34 19.69
C VAL A 110 33.38 -14.60 18.93
N ALA A 111 34.68 -14.89 18.87
CA ALA A 111 35.21 -16.00 18.07
C ALA A 111 36.19 -16.86 18.88
N ASN A 112 36.69 -17.95 18.29
CA ASN A 112 37.55 -18.93 18.93
C ASN A 112 36.95 -19.45 20.26
N ARG A 113 37.66 -19.31 21.39
CA ARG A 113 37.17 -19.63 22.75
C ARG A 113 36.94 -18.35 23.58
N GLY A 114 36.71 -17.23 22.89
CA GLY A 114 36.45 -15.94 23.52
C GLY A 114 35.17 -15.96 24.34
N THR A 115 35.15 -15.25 25.46
CA THR A 115 33.98 -15.13 26.33
C THR A 115 33.63 -13.68 26.58
N LEU A 116 32.42 -13.27 26.22
CA LEU A 116 31.87 -11.95 26.50
C LEU A 116 30.71 -12.07 27.51
N LEU A 117 30.84 -11.40 28.65
CA LEU A 117 29.83 -11.38 29.70
C LEU A 117 29.29 -9.96 29.90
N PHE A 118 27.99 -9.77 29.72
CA PHE A 118 27.29 -8.58 30.22
C PHE A 118 26.72 -8.93 31.60
N ASN A 119 27.25 -8.29 32.64
CA ASN A 119 26.87 -8.58 34.02
C ASN A 119 26.20 -7.34 34.62
N HIS A 120 24.87 -7.35 34.68
CA HIS A 120 24.05 -6.23 35.12
C HIS A 120 24.44 -4.92 34.40
N ALA A 121 24.64 -5.01 33.09
CA ALA A 121 25.02 -3.89 32.23
C ALA A 121 23.81 -3.40 31.43
N ASN A 122 23.77 -2.09 31.14
CA ASN A 122 22.81 -1.49 30.21
C ASN A 122 23.57 -1.14 28.93
N VAL A 123 23.40 -1.95 27.89
CA VAL A 123 24.16 -1.84 26.64
C VAL A 123 23.28 -1.27 25.53
N ILE A 124 23.75 -0.23 24.86
CA ILE A 124 23.18 0.28 23.61
C ILE A 124 24.09 -0.15 22.45
N LEU A 125 23.53 -0.81 21.44
CA LEU A 125 24.21 -1.40 20.30
C LEU A 125 23.64 -0.83 18.99
N THR A 126 24.48 -0.46 18.03
CA THR A 126 24.04 -0.03 16.67
C THR A 126 24.30 -1.06 15.57
N GLY A 127 24.92 -2.20 15.91
CA GLY A 127 25.34 -3.26 14.99
C GLY A 127 24.77 -4.64 15.30
N ASN A 128 25.30 -5.64 14.61
CA ASN A 128 24.98 -7.06 14.79
C ASN A 128 25.79 -7.68 15.94
N ILE A 129 25.37 -8.86 16.37
CA ILE A 129 26.14 -9.73 17.26
C ILE A 129 26.45 -11.04 16.52
N SER A 130 27.72 -11.44 16.47
CA SER A 130 28.17 -12.72 15.90
C SER A 130 28.95 -13.51 16.93
N VAL A 131 28.59 -14.76 17.14
CA VAL A 131 29.28 -15.71 18.02
C VAL A 131 29.60 -16.96 17.22
N ALA A 132 30.87 -17.36 17.14
CA ALA A 132 31.32 -18.47 16.29
C ALA A 132 32.37 -19.33 17.00
N ASP A 133 32.81 -20.41 16.35
CA ASP A 133 33.74 -21.40 16.89
C ASP A 133 33.26 -22.00 18.23
N GLU A 134 34.00 -21.84 19.32
CA GLU A 134 33.65 -22.23 20.70
C GLU A 134 33.35 -20.98 21.56
N GLY A 135 33.03 -19.85 20.94
CA GLY A 135 32.84 -18.57 21.60
C GLY A 135 31.57 -18.54 22.46
N SER A 136 31.58 -17.71 23.50
CA SER A 136 30.43 -17.55 24.40
C SER A 136 30.04 -16.10 24.64
N LEU A 137 28.75 -15.80 24.46
CA LEU A 137 28.11 -14.56 24.91
C LEU A 137 27.11 -14.88 26.01
N THR A 138 27.28 -14.28 27.19
CA THR A 138 26.34 -14.39 28.29
C THR A 138 25.85 -12.99 28.69
N ILE A 139 24.54 -12.79 28.74
CA ILE A 139 23.90 -11.56 29.25
C ILE A 139 23.08 -11.94 30.48
N ILE A 140 23.49 -11.45 31.65
CA ILE A 140 22.81 -11.71 32.93
C ILE A 140 22.44 -10.38 33.56
N GLY A 141 21.15 -10.15 33.81
CA GLY A 141 20.66 -8.89 34.35
C GLY A 141 20.76 -7.72 33.36
N GLY A 142 20.35 -6.53 33.79
CA GLY A 142 20.47 -5.30 33.00
C GLY A 142 19.59 -5.29 31.74
N SER A 143 20.04 -4.60 30.70
CA SER A 143 19.33 -4.50 29.41
C SER A 143 20.26 -4.41 28.19
N LEU A 144 19.75 -4.85 27.04
CA LEU A 144 20.34 -4.62 25.73
C LEU A 144 19.33 -3.86 24.85
N THR A 145 19.72 -2.69 24.37
CA THR A 145 18.98 -1.93 23.35
C THR A 145 19.74 -1.97 22.04
N VAL A 146 19.15 -2.56 20.99
CA VAL A 146 19.68 -2.55 19.62
C VAL A 146 18.98 -1.45 18.83
N LEU A 147 19.74 -0.57 18.19
CA LEU A 147 19.21 0.56 17.41
C LEU A 147 19.16 0.19 15.93
N SER A 148 18.06 -0.44 15.53
CA SER A 148 17.75 -0.82 14.16
C SER A 148 17.22 0.39 13.36
N GLN A 149 17.45 0.38 12.04
CA GLN A 149 17.05 1.46 11.13
C GLN A 149 15.83 1.12 10.26
N TYR A 150 15.51 -0.17 10.18
CA TYR A 150 14.38 -0.76 9.48
C TYR A 150 14.19 -2.19 10.02
N VAL A 151 13.09 -2.84 9.64
CA VAL A 151 12.78 -4.20 10.10
C VAL A 151 13.95 -5.15 9.82
N TYR A 152 14.36 -5.91 10.85
CA TYR A 152 15.45 -6.88 10.80
C TYR A 152 16.84 -6.34 10.42
N SER A 153 17.07 -5.02 10.39
CA SER A 153 18.36 -4.44 9.94
C SER A 153 19.59 -4.87 10.76
N ASN A 154 19.35 -5.45 11.93
CA ASN A 154 20.35 -6.00 12.83
C ASN A 154 19.88 -7.36 13.36
N GLY A 155 20.84 -8.19 13.77
CA GLY A 155 20.56 -9.50 14.32
C GLY A 155 21.64 -10.04 15.26
N ILE A 156 21.37 -11.22 15.80
CA ILE A 156 22.32 -12.05 16.55
C ILE A 156 22.52 -13.39 15.84
N MET A 157 23.77 -13.85 15.76
CA MET A 157 24.14 -15.08 15.10
C MET A 157 25.01 -15.96 15.98
N GLY A 158 24.75 -17.26 15.98
CA GLY A 158 25.56 -18.31 16.60
C GLY A 158 25.89 -19.44 15.61
N PHE A 159 27.16 -19.75 15.41
CA PHE A 159 27.60 -20.84 14.53
C PHE A 159 28.61 -21.78 15.22
N ASP A 160 28.98 -22.86 14.53
CA ASP A 160 29.90 -23.90 15.02
C ASP A 160 29.47 -24.51 16.36
N ASN A 161 30.24 -24.32 17.45
CA ASN A 161 29.95 -24.79 18.81
C ASN A 161 29.75 -23.60 19.77
N SER A 162 29.23 -22.48 19.28
CA SER A 162 29.03 -21.27 20.07
C SER A 162 27.92 -21.42 21.12
N HIS A 163 28.01 -20.59 22.17
CA HIS A 163 27.04 -20.57 23.27
C HIS A 163 26.54 -19.15 23.52
N VAL A 164 25.24 -18.93 23.38
CA VAL A 164 24.58 -17.65 23.65
C VAL A 164 23.55 -17.82 24.75
N THR A 165 23.69 -17.06 25.83
CA THR A 165 22.80 -17.15 27.00
C THR A 165 22.25 -15.77 27.37
N PHE A 166 20.92 -15.65 27.45
CA PHE A 166 20.23 -14.51 28.03
C PHE A 166 19.50 -14.94 29.30
N GLN A 167 19.73 -14.22 30.39
CA GLN A 167 19.15 -14.55 31.68
C GLN A 167 18.77 -13.28 32.45
N ASP A 168 17.54 -13.23 32.98
CA ASP A 168 17.07 -12.17 33.87
C ASP A 168 17.25 -10.76 33.26
N THR A 169 17.08 -10.61 31.95
CA THR A 169 17.42 -9.38 31.20
C THR A 169 16.25 -8.87 30.34
N ALA A 170 16.38 -7.63 29.86
CA ALA A 170 15.41 -7.02 28.95
C ALA A 170 16.07 -6.61 27.62
N ILE A 171 15.48 -7.03 26.51
CA ILE A 171 15.93 -6.74 25.15
C ILE A 171 14.95 -5.78 24.49
N ASN A 172 15.47 -4.70 23.92
CA ASN A 172 14.69 -3.71 23.17
C ASN A 172 15.36 -3.46 21.82
N THR A 173 14.58 -3.31 20.75
CA THR A 173 15.08 -3.07 19.39
C THR A 173 14.36 -1.89 18.75
N ASN A 174 14.17 -0.83 19.54
CA ASN A 174 13.64 0.48 19.16
C ASN A 174 12.38 0.45 18.26
N GLY A 175 11.51 -0.54 18.47
CA GLY A 175 10.25 -0.70 17.72
C GLY A 175 10.36 -1.53 16.43
N TYR A 176 11.49 -2.16 16.15
CA TYR A 176 11.68 -3.07 15.01
C TYR A 176 11.93 -4.49 15.48
N ASN A 177 11.39 -5.49 14.79
CA ASN A 177 11.72 -6.89 15.09
C ASN A 177 13.23 -7.15 14.91
N TRP A 178 13.79 -7.94 15.82
CA TRP A 178 15.18 -8.40 15.78
C TRP A 178 15.28 -9.79 15.15
N ASN A 179 16.38 -10.10 14.46
CA ASN A 179 16.61 -11.41 13.87
C ASN A 179 17.67 -12.21 14.66
N GLY A 180 17.44 -13.51 14.83
CA GLY A 180 18.33 -14.48 15.46
C GLY A 180 18.57 -15.68 14.54
N THR A 181 19.80 -16.16 14.42
CA THR A 181 20.09 -17.39 13.67
C THR A 181 21.15 -18.22 14.39
N PHE A 182 20.83 -19.49 14.61
CA PHE A 182 21.73 -20.44 15.25
C PHE A 182 21.87 -21.69 14.37
N GLY A 183 23.10 -21.98 13.97
CA GLY A 183 23.44 -23.09 13.08
C GLY A 183 24.49 -24.03 13.66
N ASP A 184 24.79 -25.08 12.92
CA ASP A 184 25.74 -26.13 13.32
C ASP A 184 25.40 -26.72 14.69
N ASN A 185 26.30 -26.67 15.68
CA ASN A 185 26.09 -27.18 17.04
C ASN A 185 25.99 -26.03 18.07
N ALA A 186 25.50 -24.86 17.64
CA ALA A 186 25.31 -23.72 18.53
C ALA A 186 24.21 -23.97 19.56
N ALA A 187 24.40 -23.42 20.77
CA ALA A 187 23.42 -23.48 21.86
C ALA A 187 22.90 -22.08 22.19
N PHE A 188 21.57 -21.93 22.22
CA PHE A 188 20.88 -20.71 22.60
C PHE A 188 20.01 -20.94 23.84
N VAL A 189 20.30 -20.25 24.94
CA VAL A 189 19.60 -20.42 26.22
C VAL A 189 18.98 -19.09 26.63
N VAL A 190 17.68 -19.08 26.91
CA VAL A 190 16.94 -17.85 27.23
C VAL A 190 16.00 -18.09 28.41
N HIS A 191 16.37 -17.57 29.57
CA HIS A 191 15.60 -17.75 30.81
C HIS A 191 15.18 -16.41 31.40
N ASN A 192 13.90 -16.29 31.78
CA ASN A 192 13.33 -15.10 32.43
C ASN A 192 13.72 -13.77 31.73
N THR A 193 13.63 -13.73 30.41
CA THR A 193 14.07 -12.61 29.57
C THR A 193 12.89 -12.01 28.82
N THR A 194 12.78 -10.68 28.84
CA THR A 194 11.70 -9.94 28.13
C THR A 194 12.22 -9.39 26.81
N PHE A 195 11.52 -9.66 25.71
CA PHE A 195 11.73 -9.02 24.41
C PHE A 195 10.61 -8.02 24.15
N HIS A 196 10.93 -6.73 24.11
CA HIS A 196 9.89 -5.68 23.99
C HIS A 196 9.32 -5.56 22.58
N ASP A 197 10.15 -5.76 21.57
CA ASP A 197 9.81 -5.53 20.16
C ASP A 197 9.89 -6.83 19.32
N GLY A 198 10.09 -7.98 19.97
CA GLY A 198 10.15 -9.30 19.34
C GLY A 198 11.53 -9.72 18.81
N LEU A 199 11.74 -11.04 18.79
CA LEU A 199 12.90 -11.71 18.18
C LEU A 199 12.40 -12.90 17.36
N THR A 200 12.72 -12.89 16.07
CA THR A 200 12.54 -14.04 15.18
C THR A 200 13.81 -14.87 15.20
N THR A 201 13.73 -16.14 15.61
CA THR A 201 14.89 -17.00 15.81
C THR A 201 14.84 -18.22 14.91
N ALA A 202 15.87 -18.43 14.09
CA ALA A 202 16.00 -19.63 13.28
C ALA A 202 17.03 -20.63 13.84
N LEU A 203 16.68 -21.91 13.83
CA LEU A 203 17.54 -23.03 14.24
C LEU A 203 17.77 -23.98 13.05
N PHE A 204 19.04 -24.28 12.79
CA PHE A 204 19.48 -25.18 11.74
C PHE A 204 20.63 -26.08 12.19
N GLY A 205 21.01 -27.03 11.35
CA GLY A 205 22.08 -27.98 11.70
C GLY A 205 21.63 -28.87 12.85
N THR A 206 22.46 -28.99 13.88
CA THR A 206 22.17 -29.66 15.15
C THR A 206 22.01 -28.66 16.31
N ALA A 207 21.67 -27.41 16.01
CA ALA A 207 21.58 -26.35 17.00
C ALA A 207 20.45 -26.61 18.00
N THR A 208 20.64 -26.13 19.23
CA THR A 208 19.68 -26.33 20.32
C THR A 208 19.23 -25.02 20.92
N ALA A 209 17.94 -24.88 21.21
CA ALA A 209 17.41 -23.78 22.01
C ALA A 209 16.63 -24.27 23.23
N ASP A 210 16.90 -23.66 24.38
CA ASP A 210 16.19 -23.88 25.64
C ASP A 210 15.66 -22.55 26.18
N VAL A 211 14.33 -22.44 26.25
CA VAL A 211 13.62 -21.21 26.57
C VAL A 211 12.67 -21.46 27.73
N ASP A 212 12.78 -20.65 28.78
CA ASP A 212 11.93 -20.75 29.98
C ASP A 212 11.51 -19.37 30.47
N GLY A 213 10.21 -19.15 30.65
CA GLY A 213 9.69 -17.87 31.16
C GLY A 213 10.07 -16.66 30.30
N SER A 214 10.27 -16.87 29.00
CA SER A 214 10.77 -15.85 28.07
C SER A 214 10.00 -15.94 26.77
N ASN A 215 9.69 -14.79 26.16
CA ASN A 215 8.94 -14.72 24.91
C ASN A 215 9.77 -14.15 23.73
N PRO A 216 10.72 -14.91 23.17
CA PRO A 216 11.16 -14.66 21.81
C PRO A 216 9.98 -14.94 20.86
N LEU A 217 9.46 -13.87 20.28
CA LEU A 217 8.21 -13.81 19.50
C LEU A 217 8.03 -14.94 18.48
N GLU A 218 9.08 -15.34 17.75
CA GLU A 218 8.94 -16.21 16.58
C GLU A 218 10.10 -17.20 16.42
N TRP A 219 9.80 -18.42 15.96
CA TRP A 219 10.75 -19.53 15.80
C TRP A 219 10.65 -20.20 14.44
N VAL A 220 11.76 -20.34 13.73
CA VAL A 220 11.88 -21.05 12.46
C VAL A 220 12.81 -22.24 12.65
N VAL A 221 12.31 -23.47 12.54
CA VAL A 221 13.09 -24.64 12.95
C VAL A 221 13.14 -25.68 11.83
N GLY A 222 14.36 -26.05 11.46
CA GLY A 222 14.64 -27.08 10.46
C GLY A 222 15.97 -27.78 10.71
N GLY A 223 16.34 -28.69 9.82
CA GLY A 223 17.53 -29.54 10.00
C GLY A 223 17.37 -30.53 11.17
N ASP A 224 18.49 -30.96 11.74
CA ASP A 224 18.55 -31.91 12.86
C ASP A 224 18.53 -31.18 14.24
N SER A 225 17.81 -30.06 14.33
CA SER A 225 17.84 -29.12 15.47
C SER A 225 16.81 -29.46 16.57
N SER A 226 16.95 -28.86 17.74
CA SER A 226 16.00 -29.06 18.84
C SER A 226 15.57 -27.76 19.54
N LEU A 227 14.27 -27.59 19.74
CA LEU A 227 13.67 -26.46 20.47
C LEU A 227 12.87 -26.95 21.69
N SER A 228 13.17 -26.40 22.86
CA SER A 228 12.38 -26.57 24.09
C SER A 228 11.91 -25.19 24.57
N VAL A 229 10.60 -25.02 24.74
CA VAL A 229 10.00 -23.78 25.28
C VAL A 229 9.07 -24.14 26.44
N SER A 230 9.23 -23.45 27.56
CA SER A 230 8.42 -23.66 28.76
C SER A 230 7.97 -22.34 29.40
N ASN A 231 6.77 -22.36 30.01
CA ASN A 231 6.28 -21.31 30.91
C ASN A 231 6.21 -19.89 30.30
N ASP A 232 5.84 -19.78 29.03
CA ASP A 232 5.74 -18.52 28.29
C ASP A 232 4.28 -18.03 28.16
N SER A 233 4.07 -16.72 28.29
CA SER A 233 2.76 -16.06 28.16
C SER A 233 2.40 -15.60 26.74
N GLY A 234 3.31 -15.71 25.76
CA GLY A 234 3.07 -15.36 24.37
C GLY A 234 2.84 -13.86 24.10
N PRO A 235 2.54 -13.45 22.86
CA PRO A 235 2.32 -14.29 21.66
C PRO A 235 3.58 -15.02 21.22
N PHE A 236 3.43 -16.28 20.79
CA PHE A 236 4.51 -17.16 20.36
C PHE A 236 4.17 -17.77 19.00
N ILE A 237 4.99 -17.52 17.97
CA ILE A 237 4.80 -18.09 16.62
C ILE A 237 5.85 -19.17 16.37
N PHE A 238 5.43 -20.32 15.87
CA PHE A 238 6.37 -21.39 15.53
C PHE A 238 6.19 -21.89 14.09
N TRP A 239 7.31 -22.03 13.37
CA TRP A 239 7.43 -22.37 11.95
C TRP A 239 8.35 -23.58 11.76
N PRO A 240 7.84 -24.81 11.89
CA PRO A 240 8.58 -26.00 11.48
C PRO A 240 8.75 -26.00 9.96
N ILE A 241 9.96 -26.29 9.48
CA ILE A 241 10.28 -26.42 8.06
C ILE A 241 10.20 -27.89 7.64
N PHE A 242 9.17 -28.24 6.89
CA PHE A 242 9.03 -29.56 6.27
C PHE A 242 9.75 -29.59 4.93
N SER A 243 10.95 -30.18 4.94
CA SER A 243 11.82 -30.31 3.77
C SER A 243 11.42 -31.46 2.83
N ASP A 244 12.06 -31.57 1.66
CA ASP A 244 11.85 -32.68 0.71
C ASP A 244 11.96 -34.05 1.40
N GLY A 245 10.96 -34.91 1.20
CA GLY A 245 10.85 -36.23 1.82
C GLY A 245 10.28 -36.23 3.24
N SER A 246 9.98 -35.07 3.84
CA SER A 246 9.25 -34.99 5.10
C SER A 246 7.80 -35.45 4.92
N VAL A 247 7.29 -36.23 5.88
CA VAL A 247 5.89 -36.66 5.95
C VAL A 247 5.33 -36.30 7.31
N ALA A 248 4.14 -35.69 7.38
CA ALA A 248 3.47 -35.39 8.65
C ALA A 248 1.93 -35.39 8.53
N ASP A 249 1.24 -35.98 9.51
CA ASP A 249 -0.22 -35.83 9.71
C ASP A 249 -0.48 -35.19 11.08
N LEU A 250 -0.83 -33.91 11.08
CA LEU A 250 -0.81 -33.02 12.25
C LEU A 250 -2.20 -32.52 12.65
N THR A 251 -2.38 -32.33 13.94
CA THR A 251 -3.48 -31.56 14.54
C THR A 251 -2.89 -30.62 15.57
N PHE A 252 -3.02 -29.32 15.34
CA PHE A 252 -2.62 -28.29 16.29
C PHE A 252 -3.77 -28.01 17.26
N PRO A 253 -3.51 -28.00 18.58
CA PRO A 253 -4.55 -27.67 19.56
C PRO A 253 -4.92 -26.18 19.50
N ASP A 254 -5.95 -25.77 20.24
CA ASP A 254 -6.22 -24.35 20.45
C ASP A 254 -4.98 -23.67 21.06
N GLY A 255 -4.54 -22.57 20.42
CA GLY A 255 -3.35 -21.84 20.81
C GLY A 255 -3.51 -21.00 22.07
N ALA A 256 -4.73 -20.78 22.57
CA ALA A 256 -4.96 -19.93 23.74
C ALA A 256 -4.17 -20.39 24.99
N ASP A 257 -4.20 -21.69 25.31
CA ASP A 257 -3.48 -22.30 26.42
C ASP A 257 -3.01 -23.72 26.05
N VAL A 258 -1.72 -23.88 25.76
CA VAL A 258 -1.08 -25.14 25.36
C VAL A 258 -0.32 -25.73 26.55
N SER A 259 -0.93 -26.73 27.20
CA SER A 259 -0.29 -27.43 28.33
C SER A 259 0.93 -28.26 27.92
N SER A 260 0.84 -28.98 26.79
CA SER A 260 1.95 -29.73 26.20
C SER A 260 1.72 -29.92 24.71
N PHE A 261 2.76 -29.74 23.89
CA PHE A 261 2.76 -30.07 22.47
C PHE A 261 4.16 -30.52 22.06
N SER A 262 4.26 -31.48 21.15
CA SER A 262 5.54 -31.97 20.64
C SER A 262 5.46 -32.42 19.19
N VAL A 263 6.52 -32.16 18.42
CA VAL A 263 6.70 -32.63 17.04
C VAL A 263 8.10 -33.21 16.93
N SER A 264 8.22 -34.46 16.48
CA SER A 264 9.50 -35.13 16.23
C SER A 264 9.29 -36.40 15.39
N ASP A 265 10.37 -36.94 14.82
CA ASP A 265 10.39 -38.26 14.15
C ASP A 265 10.05 -39.46 15.07
N SER A 266 9.84 -39.22 16.37
CA SER A 266 9.37 -40.26 17.30
C SER A 266 7.85 -40.50 17.24
N ASP A 267 7.07 -39.57 16.67
CA ASP A 267 5.65 -39.76 16.40
C ASP A 267 5.47 -40.65 15.15
N PRO A 268 4.71 -41.76 15.21
CA PRO A 268 4.52 -42.64 14.06
C PRO A 268 3.82 -41.99 12.85
N LYS A 269 3.21 -40.82 13.00
CA LYS A 269 2.60 -40.03 11.91
C LYS A 269 3.56 -39.05 11.25
N ILE A 270 4.78 -38.93 11.77
CA ILE A 270 5.77 -37.94 11.35
C ILE A 270 7.06 -38.69 11.00
N SER A 271 7.65 -38.35 9.86
CA SER A 271 8.94 -38.92 9.47
C SER A 271 9.71 -38.00 8.55
N GLY A 272 11.04 -38.03 8.65
CA GLY A 272 11.94 -37.31 7.75
C GLY A 272 12.09 -35.82 8.06
N ILE A 273 11.66 -35.37 9.24
CA ILE A 273 11.72 -33.95 9.61
C ILE A 273 13.06 -33.54 10.24
N GLY A 274 13.79 -34.47 10.88
CA GLY A 274 15.11 -34.24 11.48
C GLY A 274 15.07 -33.47 12.81
N PHE A 275 14.18 -32.49 12.95
CA PHE A 275 14.09 -31.64 14.13
C PHE A 275 13.19 -32.23 15.23
N SER A 276 13.31 -31.66 16.43
CA SER A 276 12.38 -31.92 17.54
C SER A 276 11.96 -30.62 18.23
N ILE A 277 10.66 -30.49 18.52
CA ILE A 277 10.11 -29.36 19.28
C ILE A 277 9.30 -29.89 20.45
N THR A 278 9.48 -29.27 21.61
CA THR A 278 8.66 -29.48 22.80
C THR A 278 8.21 -28.14 23.36
N LEU A 279 6.90 -27.97 23.53
CA LEU A 279 6.27 -26.82 24.14
C LEU A 279 5.54 -27.26 25.40
N ASN A 280 5.79 -26.62 26.54
CA ASN A 280 5.12 -26.92 27.81
C ASN A 280 4.59 -25.65 28.48
N ASN A 281 3.32 -25.65 28.86
CA ASN A 281 2.70 -24.52 29.57
C ASN A 281 2.92 -23.17 28.86
N ILE A 282 2.44 -23.07 27.62
CA ILE A 282 2.54 -21.87 26.78
C ILE A 282 1.16 -21.26 26.57
N GLN A 283 1.05 -19.94 26.67
CA GLN A 283 -0.16 -19.20 26.34
C GLN A 283 -0.01 -18.50 24.99
N ASN A 284 -1.14 -18.32 24.27
CA ASN A 284 -1.20 -17.55 23.02
C ASN A 284 -0.20 -18.02 21.93
N VAL A 285 -0.23 -19.32 21.61
CA VAL A 285 0.51 -19.94 20.51
C VAL A 285 -0.19 -19.67 19.18
N TRP A 286 0.60 -19.23 18.21
CA TRP A 286 0.20 -18.98 16.83
C TRP A 286 0.85 -20.04 15.94
N TRP A 287 0.03 -20.95 15.43
CA TRP A 287 0.52 -22.08 14.64
C TRP A 287 0.92 -21.66 13.23
N GLY A 288 2.19 -21.84 12.91
CA GLY A 288 2.78 -21.65 11.58
C GLY A 288 3.38 -22.95 11.02
N MET A 289 3.73 -22.93 9.74
CA MET A 289 4.59 -23.95 9.11
C MET A 289 5.20 -23.45 7.81
N LEU A 290 6.39 -23.95 7.48
CA LEU A 290 7.05 -23.75 6.21
C LEU A 290 7.11 -25.07 5.46
N LEU A 291 6.61 -25.08 4.22
CA LEU A 291 6.50 -26.28 3.39
C LEU A 291 7.39 -26.14 2.17
N ASN A 292 8.32 -27.08 1.99
CA ASN A 292 9.10 -27.18 0.77
C ASN A 292 8.48 -28.17 -0.23
N PRO A 293 8.59 -27.91 -1.55
CA PRO A 293 8.34 -28.92 -2.56
C PRO A 293 9.08 -30.23 -2.24
N GLY A 294 8.37 -31.35 -2.31
CA GLY A 294 8.85 -32.68 -1.98
C GLY A 294 8.29 -33.25 -0.68
N CYS A 295 7.65 -32.43 0.18
CA CYS A 295 7.02 -32.93 1.40
C CYS A 295 5.56 -33.36 1.20
N ASP A 296 5.08 -34.19 2.14
CA ASP A 296 3.70 -34.70 2.26
C ASP A 296 3.15 -34.37 3.64
N VAL A 297 2.37 -33.29 3.72
CA VAL A 297 1.86 -32.76 4.98
C VAL A 297 0.33 -32.67 4.93
N THR A 298 -0.31 -33.34 5.89
CA THR A 298 -1.74 -33.22 6.15
C THR A 298 -1.96 -32.49 7.47
N VAL A 299 -2.85 -31.49 7.46
CA VAL A 299 -3.29 -30.78 8.67
C VAL A 299 -4.79 -30.98 8.86
N ARG A 300 -5.18 -31.33 10.09
CA ARG A 300 -6.55 -31.65 10.46
C ARG A 300 -7.02 -30.78 11.60
N ASP A 301 -8.28 -30.35 11.54
CA ASP A 301 -9.00 -29.74 12.67
C ASP A 301 -8.24 -28.57 13.33
N SER A 302 -7.54 -27.77 12.52
CA SER A 302 -6.60 -26.75 13.02
C SER A 302 -6.85 -25.37 12.42
N VAL A 303 -6.63 -24.33 13.23
CA VAL A 303 -6.53 -22.94 12.75
C VAL A 303 -5.06 -22.60 12.62
N MET A 304 -4.59 -22.47 11.38
CA MET A 304 -3.23 -22.02 11.09
C MET A 304 -3.21 -20.51 11.10
N ARG A 305 -2.46 -19.90 12.03
CA ARG A 305 -2.17 -18.46 11.99
C ARG A 305 -1.48 -18.11 10.68
N THR A 306 -0.63 -19.02 10.20
CA THR A 306 0.14 -18.78 8.98
C THR A 306 0.61 -20.07 8.32
N THR A 307 0.81 -20.05 7.01
CA THR A 307 1.39 -21.14 6.24
C THR A 307 2.28 -20.56 5.15
N GLY A 308 3.53 -21.01 5.15
CA GLY A 308 4.56 -20.56 4.24
C GLY A 308 4.89 -21.62 3.20
N ILE A 309 5.01 -21.22 1.94
CA ILE A 309 5.53 -22.08 0.87
C ILE A 309 6.94 -21.60 0.57
N MET A 310 7.93 -22.43 0.88
CA MET A 310 9.33 -22.13 0.69
C MET A 310 9.90 -23.02 -0.42
N ALA A 311 10.44 -22.42 -1.47
CA ALA A 311 11.00 -23.15 -2.59
C ALA A 311 12.50 -22.93 -2.63
N ASP A 312 13.27 -23.89 -2.11
CA ASP A 312 14.74 -23.78 -2.02
C ASP A 312 15.50 -24.63 -3.05
N SER A 313 14.75 -25.38 -3.87
CA SER A 313 15.26 -26.26 -4.89
C SER A 313 14.21 -26.52 -5.96
N GLY A 314 14.67 -26.86 -7.17
CA GLY A 314 13.81 -27.07 -8.35
C GLY A 314 13.91 -25.94 -9.37
N THR A 315 13.17 -26.08 -10.47
CA THR A 315 13.25 -25.16 -11.61
C THR A 315 12.21 -24.05 -11.52
N ASN A 316 10.92 -24.37 -11.41
CA ASN A 316 9.86 -23.37 -11.46
C ASN A 316 8.74 -23.64 -10.44
N MET A 317 8.15 -22.58 -9.89
CA MET A 317 6.95 -22.63 -9.03
C MET A 317 5.86 -21.70 -9.57
N ASN A 318 4.64 -22.20 -9.69
CA ASN A 318 3.48 -21.41 -10.13
C ASN A 318 2.37 -21.52 -9.08
N LEU A 319 1.94 -20.38 -8.55
CA LEU A 319 0.94 -20.28 -7.50
C LEU A 319 -0.18 -19.32 -7.94
N SER A 320 -1.41 -19.68 -7.63
CA SER A 320 -2.55 -18.80 -7.89
C SER A 320 -3.74 -19.08 -6.98
N GLY A 321 -4.52 -18.06 -6.67
CA GLY A 321 -5.79 -18.21 -5.93
C GLY A 321 -5.63 -18.53 -4.44
N LEU A 322 -4.46 -18.30 -3.85
CA LEU A 322 -4.27 -18.39 -2.41
C LEU A 322 -4.90 -17.15 -1.76
N VAL A 323 -5.72 -17.36 -0.72
CA VAL A 323 -6.48 -16.28 -0.07
C VAL A 323 -6.33 -16.39 1.44
N ASN A 324 -5.83 -15.33 2.07
CA ASN A 324 -5.80 -15.16 3.52
C ASN A 324 -7.21 -15.32 4.14
N GLY A 325 -7.29 -15.96 5.30
CA GLY A 325 -8.54 -16.19 6.04
C GLY A 325 -9.44 -17.30 5.49
N GLN A 326 -8.96 -18.11 4.54
CA GLN A 326 -9.77 -19.16 3.92
C GLN A 326 -9.86 -20.42 4.79
N ALA A 327 -11.07 -21.00 4.84
CA ALA A 327 -11.33 -22.31 5.45
C ALA A 327 -11.41 -23.42 4.38
N TYR A 328 -10.95 -24.61 4.74
CA TYR A 328 -10.83 -25.78 3.88
C TYR A 328 -11.48 -26.98 4.57
N ALA A 329 -12.55 -27.51 3.97
CA ALA A 329 -13.24 -28.68 4.50
C ALA A 329 -12.43 -29.97 4.26
N ASP A 330 -11.95 -30.15 3.04
CA ASP A 330 -11.12 -31.28 2.60
C ASP A 330 -10.52 -30.89 1.24
N SER A 331 -9.32 -30.32 1.24
CA SER A 331 -8.69 -29.76 0.04
C SER A 331 -7.20 -30.06 -0.01
N VAL A 332 -6.75 -30.62 -1.12
CA VAL A 332 -5.33 -30.63 -1.47
C VAL A 332 -5.01 -29.33 -2.20
N ILE A 333 -4.05 -28.58 -1.68
CA ILE A 333 -3.66 -27.29 -2.23
C ILE A 333 -2.87 -27.52 -3.52
N PRO A 334 -3.25 -26.91 -4.67
CA PRO A 334 -2.76 -27.30 -5.99
C PRO A 334 -1.37 -26.71 -6.29
N ILE A 335 -0.35 -27.17 -5.57
CA ILE A 335 1.03 -26.71 -5.70
C ILE A 335 1.85 -27.85 -6.28
N SER A 336 2.52 -27.59 -7.41
CA SER A 336 3.34 -28.63 -8.07
C SER A 336 4.41 -29.15 -7.11
N SER A 337 4.52 -30.48 -7.04
CA SER A 337 5.50 -31.18 -6.21
C SER A 337 5.34 -30.96 -4.70
N LEU A 338 4.22 -30.44 -4.22
CA LEU A 338 3.90 -30.35 -2.79
C LEU A 338 2.58 -31.08 -2.52
N ALA A 339 2.60 -32.09 -1.66
CA ALA A 339 1.39 -32.76 -1.19
C ALA A 339 0.94 -32.09 0.12
N TYR A 340 0.17 -31.00 -0.01
CA TYR A 340 -0.36 -30.28 1.15
C TYR A 340 -1.88 -30.43 1.24
N HIS A 341 -2.35 -31.12 2.27
CA HIS A 341 -3.76 -31.46 2.47
C HIS A 341 -4.32 -30.77 3.72
N LEU A 342 -5.32 -29.92 3.55
CA LEU A 342 -6.06 -29.29 4.64
C LEU A 342 -7.43 -29.95 4.81
N ILE A 343 -7.72 -30.44 6.00
CA ILE A 343 -8.99 -31.09 6.34
C ILE A 343 -9.59 -30.40 7.57
N ASN A 344 -10.80 -29.89 7.45
CA ASN A 344 -11.49 -29.11 8.48
C ASN A 344 -10.57 -28.05 9.14
N SER A 345 -9.81 -27.33 8.34
CA SER A 345 -8.76 -26.41 8.80
C SER A 345 -8.84 -25.07 8.09
N SER A 346 -8.26 -24.03 8.65
CA SER A 346 -8.21 -22.70 8.02
C SER A 346 -6.80 -22.14 8.02
N VAL A 347 -6.49 -21.29 7.04
CA VAL A 347 -5.23 -20.57 6.93
C VAL A 347 -5.53 -19.07 7.00
N GLU A 348 -5.08 -18.41 8.06
CA GLU A 348 -5.26 -16.97 8.23
C GLU A 348 -4.32 -16.18 7.32
N THR A 349 -3.06 -16.61 7.21
CA THR A 349 -2.04 -15.93 6.39
C THR A 349 -1.26 -16.92 5.52
N TRP A 350 -1.08 -16.59 4.25
CA TRP A 350 -0.16 -17.25 3.33
C TRP A 350 1.12 -16.43 3.16
N ASN A 351 2.27 -17.08 3.28
CA ASN A 351 3.58 -16.48 3.03
C ASN A 351 4.35 -17.23 1.93
N ILE A 352 5.05 -16.51 1.05
CA ILE A 352 5.70 -17.12 -0.12
C ILE A 352 7.19 -16.77 -0.18
N TYR A 353 8.04 -17.80 -0.26
CA TYR A 353 9.50 -17.65 -0.19
C TYR A 353 10.23 -18.41 -1.34
N PRO A 354 10.32 -17.83 -2.55
CA PRO A 354 11.04 -18.45 -3.67
C PRO A 354 12.55 -18.17 -3.58
N TRP A 355 13.33 -19.16 -3.15
CA TRP A 355 14.69 -19.01 -2.68
C TRP A 355 15.69 -19.88 -3.46
N GLY A 356 16.27 -19.34 -4.53
CA GLY A 356 17.27 -20.05 -5.34
C GLY A 356 16.70 -21.05 -6.35
N ILE A 357 15.43 -20.88 -6.74
CA ILE A 357 14.81 -21.57 -7.87
C ILE A 357 14.92 -20.72 -9.15
N ASP A 358 14.82 -21.31 -10.34
CA ASP A 358 14.99 -20.55 -11.58
C ASP A 358 13.92 -19.45 -11.74
N SER A 359 12.64 -19.80 -11.55
CA SER A 359 11.56 -18.81 -11.59
C SER A 359 10.32 -19.12 -10.74
N MET A 360 9.62 -18.05 -10.34
CA MET A 360 8.33 -18.13 -9.63
C MET A 360 7.29 -17.23 -10.29
N SER A 361 6.06 -17.72 -10.44
CA SER A 361 4.90 -16.87 -10.75
C SER A 361 3.81 -16.98 -9.68
N LEU A 362 3.30 -15.83 -9.23
CA LEU A 362 2.25 -15.70 -8.24
C LEU A 362 1.13 -14.81 -8.80
N LYS A 363 -0.10 -15.32 -8.91
CA LYS A 363 -1.19 -14.59 -9.57
C LYS A 363 -2.52 -14.68 -8.84
N ASN A 364 -3.25 -13.58 -8.76
CA ASN A 364 -4.63 -13.56 -8.23
C ASN A 364 -4.69 -14.08 -6.78
N CYS A 365 -3.80 -13.61 -5.92
CA CYS A 365 -3.73 -14.04 -4.53
C CYS A 365 -3.97 -12.89 -3.54
N ILE A 366 -4.28 -13.25 -2.30
CA ILE A 366 -4.17 -12.39 -1.11
C ILE A 366 -3.23 -13.11 -0.15
N ILE A 367 -2.04 -12.54 0.06
CA ILE A 367 -0.98 -13.13 0.89
C ILE A 367 -0.46 -12.12 1.92
N GLY A 368 0.15 -12.61 3.00
CA GLY A 368 0.70 -11.76 4.06
C GLY A 368 2.14 -11.31 3.82
N GLU A 369 2.96 -12.14 3.18
CA GLU A 369 4.38 -11.88 3.00
C GLU A 369 4.93 -12.49 1.70
N LEU A 370 5.90 -11.81 1.07
CA LEU A 370 6.68 -12.36 -0.03
C LEU A 370 8.16 -12.03 0.13
N GLY A 371 8.99 -13.06 0.18
CA GLY A 371 10.44 -12.91 0.27
C GLY A 371 11.17 -13.66 -0.83
N ALA A 372 11.71 -12.98 -1.84
CA ALA A 372 12.48 -13.61 -2.91
C ALA A 372 13.98 -13.58 -2.62
N ALA A 373 14.69 -14.71 -2.75
CA ALA A 373 16.10 -14.81 -2.35
C ALA A 373 16.94 -15.60 -3.35
N GLY A 374 18.26 -15.54 -3.15
CA GLY A 374 19.23 -16.29 -3.93
C GLY A 374 19.29 -15.79 -5.37
N ASN A 375 19.30 -16.71 -6.34
CA ASN A 375 19.30 -16.38 -7.76
C ASN A 375 17.95 -16.80 -8.36
N THR A 376 16.92 -15.97 -8.17
CA THR A 376 15.53 -16.27 -8.53
C THR A 376 14.89 -15.13 -9.32
N GLU A 377 14.16 -15.46 -10.39
CA GLU A 377 13.27 -14.52 -11.09
C GLU A 377 11.81 -14.72 -10.66
N THR A 378 11.21 -13.75 -9.97
CA THR A 378 9.84 -13.81 -9.46
C THR A 378 8.93 -12.83 -10.20
N THR A 379 7.75 -13.26 -10.63
CA THR A 379 6.70 -12.40 -11.20
C THR A 379 5.41 -12.53 -10.40
N VAL A 380 4.96 -11.41 -9.84
CA VAL A 380 3.72 -11.27 -9.08
C VAL A 380 2.74 -10.46 -9.92
N THR A 381 1.50 -10.92 -10.06
CA THR A 381 0.49 -10.26 -10.90
C THR A 381 -0.87 -10.26 -10.23
N ASN A 382 -1.52 -9.09 -10.17
CA ASN A 382 -2.89 -8.95 -9.66
C ASN A 382 -3.05 -9.60 -8.27
N THR A 383 -2.15 -9.25 -7.35
CA THR A 383 -2.09 -9.83 -6.00
C THR A 383 -2.14 -8.70 -4.97
N LEU A 384 -2.81 -8.97 -3.85
CA LEU A 384 -2.75 -8.13 -2.66
C LEU A 384 -1.74 -8.75 -1.68
N ILE A 385 -0.74 -7.98 -1.28
CA ILE A 385 0.17 -8.34 -0.18
C ILE A 385 -0.21 -7.46 1.01
N ASP A 386 -0.94 -8.02 1.96
CA ASP A 386 -1.63 -7.26 3.02
C ASP A 386 -0.78 -7.01 4.27
N GLY A 387 0.42 -7.60 4.35
CA GLY A 387 1.35 -7.44 5.47
C GLY A 387 1.01 -8.25 6.72
N THR A 388 -0.07 -9.05 6.72
CA THR A 388 -0.44 -9.89 7.88
C THR A 388 0.62 -10.92 8.25
N GLY A 389 1.52 -11.22 7.31
CA GLY A 389 2.66 -12.12 7.49
C GLY A 389 4.01 -11.41 7.61
N GLY A 390 4.09 -10.09 7.40
CA GLY A 390 5.34 -9.34 7.45
C GLY A 390 5.46 -8.29 6.35
N TYR A 391 6.50 -8.42 5.53
CA TYR A 391 6.92 -7.41 4.55
C TYR A 391 7.29 -8.05 3.21
N VAL A 392 7.48 -7.23 2.18
CA VAL A 392 8.06 -7.70 0.92
C VAL A 392 9.57 -7.55 0.98
N PHE A 393 10.30 -8.60 0.62
CA PHE A 393 11.75 -8.48 0.47
C PHE A 393 12.34 -9.20 -0.72
N SER A 394 13.49 -8.71 -1.17
CA SER A 394 14.33 -9.38 -2.14
C SER A 394 15.80 -9.27 -1.80
N ALA A 395 16.56 -10.37 -1.85
CA ALA A 395 18.02 -10.31 -1.79
C ALA A 395 18.75 -11.41 -2.56
N GLY A 396 20.06 -11.53 -2.36
CA GLY A 396 20.97 -12.23 -3.26
C GLY A 396 21.09 -11.51 -4.61
N GLU A 397 20.96 -12.28 -5.69
CA GLU A 397 20.95 -11.82 -7.09
C GLU A 397 19.54 -11.94 -7.70
N SER A 398 18.49 -11.86 -6.87
CA SER A 398 17.09 -12.04 -7.30
C SER A 398 16.53 -10.85 -8.07
N GLY A 399 15.59 -11.14 -8.99
CA GLY A 399 14.78 -10.16 -9.69
C GLY A 399 13.31 -10.39 -9.41
N THR A 400 12.59 -9.39 -8.90
CA THR A 400 11.15 -9.50 -8.58
C THR A 400 10.35 -8.44 -9.33
N THR A 401 9.37 -8.87 -10.12
CA THR A 401 8.47 -7.98 -10.88
C THR A 401 7.07 -8.06 -10.31
N PHE A 402 6.50 -6.92 -9.94
CA PHE A 402 5.13 -6.75 -9.48
C PHE A 402 4.32 -6.03 -10.55
N LEU A 403 3.24 -6.65 -11.01
CA LEU A 403 2.34 -6.11 -12.04
C LEU A 403 0.95 -5.97 -11.43
N PHE A 404 0.37 -4.76 -11.47
CA PHE A 404 -1.00 -4.52 -10.97
C PHE A 404 -1.20 -5.05 -9.53
N THR A 405 -0.17 -4.93 -8.69
CA THR A 405 -0.14 -5.50 -7.34
C THR A 405 -0.28 -4.38 -6.33
N SER A 406 -0.98 -4.64 -5.22
CA SER A 406 -1.13 -3.70 -4.12
C SER A 406 -0.44 -4.24 -2.88
N LEU A 407 0.38 -3.41 -2.23
CA LEU A 407 1.11 -3.71 -1.01
C LEU A 407 0.60 -2.81 0.11
N ILE A 408 0.29 -3.40 1.27
CA ILE A 408 -0.04 -2.69 2.52
C ILE A 408 1.01 -3.03 3.58
N CYS A 409 2.27 -3.17 3.16
CA CYS A 409 3.37 -3.56 4.00
C CYS A 409 4.67 -2.89 3.54
N PRO A 410 5.71 -2.84 4.40
CA PRO A 410 7.02 -2.39 3.98
C PRO A 410 7.55 -3.22 2.81
N THR A 411 8.45 -2.64 2.03
CA THR A 411 9.22 -3.35 1.03
C THR A 411 10.70 -3.00 1.11
N VAL A 412 11.54 -4.03 1.09
CA VAL A 412 12.98 -3.91 1.24
C VAL A 412 13.70 -4.69 0.13
N ALA A 413 14.52 -4.00 -0.64
CA ALA A 413 15.46 -4.62 -1.57
C ALA A 413 16.88 -4.53 -1.01
N ASN A 414 17.54 -5.68 -0.85
CA ASN A 414 18.90 -5.78 -0.31
C ASN A 414 19.83 -6.59 -1.22
N ASP A 415 21.11 -6.67 -0.84
CA ASP A 415 22.19 -7.25 -1.65
C ASP A 415 22.20 -6.71 -3.09
N ASN A 416 22.27 -7.58 -4.10
CA ASN A 416 22.30 -7.22 -5.52
C ASN A 416 20.92 -7.36 -6.18
N SER A 417 19.84 -7.42 -5.39
CA SER A 417 18.50 -7.68 -5.93
C SER A 417 17.92 -6.50 -6.70
N VAL A 418 16.95 -6.81 -7.56
CA VAL A 418 16.19 -5.83 -8.34
C VAL A 418 14.71 -6.04 -8.09
N GLN A 419 14.00 -5.00 -7.65
CA GLN A 419 12.54 -4.97 -7.62
C GLN A 419 11.99 -4.01 -8.67
N LEU A 420 11.01 -4.47 -9.43
CA LEU A 420 10.31 -3.70 -10.45
C LEU A 420 8.82 -3.70 -10.13
N TYR A 421 8.26 -2.52 -9.88
CA TYR A 421 6.82 -2.34 -9.69
C TYR A 421 6.27 -1.64 -10.92
N VAL A 422 5.27 -2.22 -11.58
CA VAL A 422 4.60 -1.64 -12.74
C VAL A 422 3.11 -1.52 -12.46
N SER A 423 2.56 -0.31 -12.62
CA SER A 423 1.14 -0.02 -12.43
C SER A 423 0.59 -0.59 -11.13
N SER A 424 1.39 -0.50 -10.07
CA SER A 424 1.17 -1.11 -8.76
C SER A 424 0.93 -0.04 -7.69
N SER A 425 0.65 -0.45 -6.46
CA SER A 425 0.55 0.48 -5.33
C SER A 425 1.28 -0.04 -4.10
N ILE A 426 1.94 0.86 -3.38
CA ILE A 426 2.56 0.63 -2.08
C ILE A 426 1.93 1.64 -1.12
N LEU A 427 0.91 1.19 -0.41
CA LEU A 427 -0.01 2.02 0.36
C LEU A 427 0.40 2.17 1.82
N ALA A 428 1.28 1.31 2.32
CA ALA A 428 1.79 1.40 3.68
C ALA A 428 3.22 0.87 3.78
N GLY A 429 3.88 1.19 4.89
CA GLY A 429 5.25 0.74 5.16
C GLY A 429 6.34 1.53 4.44
N ASP A 430 7.59 1.29 4.84
CA ASP A 430 8.76 1.93 4.25
C ASP A 430 9.16 1.25 2.94
N ILE A 431 9.69 2.04 2.00
CA ILE A 431 10.24 1.54 0.72
C ILE A 431 11.75 1.77 0.79
N VAL A 432 12.52 0.70 0.95
CA VAL A 432 13.95 0.79 1.21
C VAL A 432 14.73 -0.03 0.20
N ALA A 433 15.68 0.60 -0.47
CA ALA A 433 16.74 -0.09 -1.21
C ALA A 433 18.05 0.08 -0.43
N THR A 434 18.79 -1.00 -0.20
CA THR A 434 20.06 -0.98 0.55
C THR A 434 21.12 -1.85 -0.13
N ASP A 435 22.35 -1.76 0.38
CA ASP A 435 23.54 -2.42 -0.14
C ASP A 435 23.83 -2.05 -1.59
N ASN A 436 23.38 -2.89 -2.52
CA ASN A 436 23.64 -2.80 -3.95
C ASN A 436 22.33 -2.85 -4.77
N ALA A 437 21.18 -2.82 -4.10
CA ALA A 437 19.89 -3.14 -4.71
C ALA A 437 19.34 -2.00 -5.57
N ILE A 438 18.41 -2.35 -6.46
CA ILE A 438 17.69 -1.38 -7.30
C ILE A 438 16.18 -1.58 -7.12
N ILE A 439 15.45 -0.49 -6.89
CA ILE A 439 13.98 -0.47 -6.99
C ILE A 439 13.57 0.46 -8.13
N LEU A 440 12.78 -0.02 -9.08
CA LEU A 440 12.09 0.80 -10.08
C LEU A 440 10.59 0.83 -9.78
N LEU A 441 10.07 2.02 -9.54
CA LEU A 441 8.66 2.33 -9.34
C LEU A 441 8.12 2.94 -10.63
N ALA A 442 7.54 2.09 -11.48
CA ALA A 442 7.00 2.43 -12.78
C ALA A 442 5.47 2.57 -12.70
N ASN A 443 4.93 3.76 -12.97
CA ASN A 443 3.51 4.11 -12.78
C ASN A 443 2.92 3.58 -11.44
N THR A 444 3.73 3.61 -10.39
CA THR A 444 3.41 3.02 -9.09
C THR A 444 3.06 4.11 -8.08
N LEU A 445 1.90 3.96 -7.45
CA LEU A 445 1.44 4.86 -6.39
C LEU A 445 2.16 4.53 -5.08
N THR A 446 2.75 5.54 -4.43
CA THR A 446 3.41 5.39 -3.12
C THR A 446 2.94 6.45 -2.15
N GLU A 447 2.59 6.07 -0.91
CA GLU A 447 2.26 7.03 0.15
C GLU A 447 3.48 7.57 0.90
N ARG A 448 4.58 6.81 0.92
CA ARG A 448 5.83 7.19 1.58
C ARG A 448 6.93 7.49 0.60
N VAL A 449 7.86 8.32 1.05
CA VAL A 449 9.09 8.61 0.30
C VAL A 449 10.02 7.40 0.36
N PRO A 450 10.42 6.81 -0.78
CA PRO A 450 11.44 5.76 -0.82
C PRO A 450 12.80 6.26 -0.36
N GLN A 451 13.59 5.33 0.15
CA GLN A 451 14.90 5.58 0.74
C GLN A 451 15.94 4.66 0.11
N ALA A 452 16.89 5.24 -0.62
CA ALA A 452 18.08 4.53 -1.05
C ALA A 452 19.19 4.68 -0.01
N LYS A 453 19.79 3.57 0.40
CA LYS A 453 20.89 3.49 1.38
C LYS A 453 22.13 2.86 0.74
N LYS A 454 23.30 3.11 1.32
CA LYS A 454 24.60 2.56 0.84
C LYS A 454 24.81 2.81 -0.67
N ASN A 455 25.05 1.77 -1.46
CA ASN A 455 25.25 1.80 -2.91
C ASN A 455 23.99 1.33 -3.67
N ALA A 456 22.80 1.63 -3.15
CA ALA A 456 21.52 1.31 -3.75
C ALA A 456 20.94 2.46 -4.59
N LEU A 457 19.95 2.14 -5.42
CA LEU A 457 19.28 3.09 -6.31
C LEU A 457 17.77 2.89 -6.30
N ILE A 458 17.02 3.98 -6.26
CA ILE A 458 15.57 3.96 -6.49
C ILE A 458 15.24 4.91 -7.64
N ILE A 459 14.41 4.44 -8.56
CA ILE A 459 13.99 5.19 -9.75
C ILE A 459 12.46 5.28 -9.71
N GLU A 460 11.93 6.49 -9.78
CA GLU A 460 10.50 6.78 -9.90
C GLU A 460 10.24 7.26 -11.34
N ASP A 461 9.62 6.40 -12.15
CA ASP A 461 9.20 6.65 -13.52
C ASP A 461 7.66 6.57 -13.56
N ASN A 462 7.01 7.70 -13.28
CA ASN A 462 5.56 7.75 -13.11
C ASN A 462 4.97 8.83 -14.01
N VAL A 463 3.97 8.46 -14.81
CA VAL A 463 3.07 9.40 -15.50
C VAL A 463 1.66 9.13 -15.01
N ALA A 464 1.11 10.06 -14.23
CA ALA A 464 -0.24 9.95 -13.71
C ALA A 464 -1.25 10.05 -14.85
N PRO A 465 -2.32 9.22 -14.86
CA PRO A 465 -3.36 9.34 -15.87
C PRO A 465 -4.09 10.69 -15.70
N PRO A 466 -4.28 11.46 -16.78
CA PRO A 466 -5.11 12.65 -16.74
C PRO A 466 -6.56 12.26 -16.43
N THR A 467 -7.25 13.03 -15.57
CA THR A 467 -8.65 12.80 -15.17
C THR A 467 -9.64 12.95 -16.35
N SER A 468 -9.29 13.79 -17.32
CA SER A 468 -9.95 13.93 -18.62
C SER A 468 -8.91 14.33 -19.67
N ALA A 469 -8.90 13.68 -20.83
CA ALA A 469 -7.99 14.03 -21.92
C ALA A 469 -8.76 14.08 -23.25
N SER A 470 -8.60 15.17 -23.97
CA SER A 470 -9.22 15.40 -25.29
C SER A 470 -8.20 15.99 -26.25
N VAL A 471 -8.45 15.83 -27.54
CA VAL A 471 -7.69 16.56 -28.57
C VAL A 471 -8.00 18.05 -28.53
N GLU A 472 -7.16 18.87 -29.18
CA GLU A 472 -7.26 20.34 -29.21
C GLU A 472 -7.20 21.01 -27.82
N THR A 473 -6.37 20.48 -26.92
CA THR A 473 -6.17 21.04 -25.58
C THR A 473 -4.69 21.12 -25.17
N MET A 474 -4.42 21.88 -24.12
CA MET A 474 -3.12 21.89 -23.45
C MET A 474 -3.22 21.07 -22.16
N LEU A 475 -2.77 19.82 -22.21
CA LEU A 475 -2.98 18.86 -21.13
C LEU A 475 -1.76 18.82 -20.18
N PRO A 476 -1.89 19.24 -18.92
CA PRO A 476 -0.81 19.06 -17.95
C PRO A 476 -0.62 17.58 -17.61
N LEU A 477 0.59 17.08 -17.83
CA LEU A 477 1.01 15.75 -17.42
C LEU A 477 1.68 15.84 -16.06
N THR A 478 1.17 15.11 -15.08
CA THR A 478 1.74 15.04 -13.73
C THR A 478 2.38 13.69 -13.46
N GLY A 479 3.32 13.63 -12.53
CA GLY A 479 3.97 12.39 -12.13
C GLY A 479 5.35 12.63 -11.52
N SER A 480 6.24 11.65 -11.69
CA SER A 480 7.60 11.67 -11.14
C SER A 480 8.61 11.21 -12.19
N ALA A 481 9.67 12.00 -12.33
CA ALA A 481 10.92 11.67 -12.99
C ALA A 481 12.02 11.96 -11.97
N ASN A 482 12.33 10.97 -11.14
CA ASN A 482 13.18 11.13 -9.95
C ASN A 482 14.06 9.90 -9.74
N VAL A 483 15.30 10.12 -9.33
CA VAL A 483 16.31 9.10 -9.05
C VAL A 483 16.89 9.36 -7.66
N THR A 484 16.58 8.49 -6.72
CA THR A 484 17.16 8.55 -5.37
C THR A 484 18.35 7.60 -5.28
N ALA A 485 19.56 8.15 -5.23
CA ALA A 485 20.79 7.40 -5.05
C ALA A 485 21.19 7.32 -3.56
N GLY A 486 21.68 6.16 -3.13
CA GLY A 486 22.31 6.01 -1.82
C GLY A 486 23.64 6.79 -1.75
N PRO A 487 24.14 7.12 -0.55
CA PRO A 487 25.33 7.96 -0.36
C PRO A 487 26.62 7.44 -1.01
N ASP A 488 26.71 6.11 -1.24
CA ASP A 488 27.88 5.48 -1.85
C ASP A 488 27.68 5.19 -3.35
N PHE A 489 26.51 5.50 -3.90
CA PHE A 489 26.17 5.20 -5.29
C PHE A 489 26.67 6.31 -6.23
N ALA A 490 27.45 5.91 -7.24
CA ALA A 490 28.17 6.84 -8.13
C ALA A 490 27.37 7.29 -9.38
N VAL A 491 26.11 6.87 -9.50
CA VAL A 491 25.23 7.18 -10.64
C VAL A 491 24.03 7.98 -10.14
N ASP A 492 23.62 8.96 -10.94
CA ASP A 492 22.55 9.91 -10.66
C ASP A 492 21.70 10.09 -11.93
N MET A 493 20.65 10.89 -11.90
CA MET A 493 19.90 11.26 -13.10
C MET A 493 20.73 12.19 -13.99
N ASP A 494 20.91 11.84 -15.27
CA ASP A 494 21.51 12.72 -16.28
C ASP A 494 20.43 13.62 -16.91
N SER A 495 19.37 13.01 -17.41
CA SER A 495 18.27 13.73 -18.05
C SER A 495 17.01 12.90 -18.13
N TRP A 496 15.88 13.56 -18.39
CA TRP A 496 14.63 12.89 -18.76
C TRP A 496 13.85 13.67 -19.82
N GLN A 497 12.96 12.98 -20.52
CA GLN A 497 12.09 13.57 -21.54
C GLN A 497 10.80 12.76 -21.67
N ILE A 498 9.67 13.46 -21.88
CA ILE A 498 8.39 12.81 -22.18
C ILE A 498 8.15 12.82 -23.68
N PHE A 499 7.67 11.70 -24.19
CA PHE A 499 7.22 11.51 -25.57
C PHE A 499 5.77 11.03 -25.60
N TYR A 500 5.12 11.22 -26.74
CA TYR A 500 3.84 10.64 -27.06
C TYR A 500 3.88 10.00 -28.45
N GLY A 501 3.01 9.02 -28.68
CA GLY A 501 2.80 8.39 -29.99
C GLY A 501 1.39 7.82 -30.12
N ALA A 502 0.90 7.70 -31.34
CA ALA A 502 -0.45 7.22 -31.61
C ALA A 502 -0.55 5.68 -31.48
N GLY A 503 -1.64 5.20 -30.89
CA GLY A 503 -1.91 3.78 -30.63
C GLY A 503 -1.29 3.27 -29.33
N SER A 504 -1.51 1.98 -29.04
CA SER A 504 -0.94 1.27 -27.89
C SER A 504 0.54 0.89 -28.06
N GLU A 505 1.01 0.81 -29.31
CA GLU A 505 2.41 0.49 -29.66
C GLU A 505 2.92 1.44 -30.76
N PRO A 506 3.25 2.70 -30.42
CA PRO A 506 3.65 3.68 -31.43
C PRO A 506 5.00 3.34 -32.08
N THR A 507 5.07 3.45 -33.41
CA THR A 507 6.33 3.37 -34.17
C THR A 507 7.05 4.71 -34.25
N ASP A 508 6.31 5.81 -34.11
CA ASP A 508 6.81 7.19 -34.15
C ASP A 508 6.53 7.88 -32.81
N TRP A 509 7.57 8.53 -32.27
CA TRP A 509 7.54 9.21 -30.98
C TRP A 509 7.84 10.68 -31.13
N LEU A 510 6.93 11.52 -30.64
CA LEU A 510 7.06 12.98 -30.65
C LEU A 510 7.30 13.49 -29.22
N PRO A 511 8.23 14.43 -29.02
CA PRO A 511 8.51 14.95 -27.69
C PRO A 511 7.36 15.85 -27.19
N VAL A 512 6.95 15.67 -25.94
CA VAL A 512 6.11 16.62 -25.19
C VAL A 512 6.96 17.73 -24.59
N THR A 513 8.11 17.36 -24.03
CA THR A 513 9.07 18.29 -23.43
C THR A 513 10.38 18.30 -24.21
N GLY A 514 11.17 19.36 -24.07
CA GLY A 514 12.60 19.28 -24.35
C GLY A 514 13.31 18.42 -23.29
N ILE A 515 14.58 18.10 -23.52
CA ILE A 515 15.41 17.39 -22.53
C ILE A 515 15.45 18.19 -21.22
N GLN A 516 15.09 17.55 -20.11
CA GLN A 516 15.09 18.11 -18.77
C GLN A 516 16.21 17.48 -17.93
N HIS A 517 16.77 18.25 -17.00
CA HIS A 517 17.84 17.80 -16.10
C HIS A 517 17.48 17.89 -14.61
N ARG A 518 16.35 18.52 -14.28
CA ARG A 518 15.89 18.67 -12.91
C ARG A 518 14.86 17.61 -12.59
N GLU A 519 15.03 16.93 -11.47
CA GLU A 519 14.08 15.94 -10.99
C GLU A 519 12.73 16.56 -10.65
N VAL A 520 11.68 15.79 -10.90
CA VAL A 520 10.30 16.16 -10.61
C VAL A 520 9.68 15.02 -9.84
N ARG A 521 8.95 15.34 -8.78
CA ARG A 521 8.29 14.34 -7.96
C ARG A 521 6.88 14.75 -7.61
N ASN A 522 5.91 13.91 -7.97
CA ASN A 522 4.48 14.13 -7.80
C ASN A 522 4.02 15.53 -8.24
N ASN A 523 4.51 15.99 -9.39
CA ASN A 523 4.26 17.34 -9.90
C ASN A 523 4.18 17.34 -11.43
N VAL A 524 3.98 18.50 -12.04
CA VAL A 524 3.88 18.67 -13.50
C VAL A 524 5.20 18.32 -14.17
N LEU A 525 5.18 17.29 -15.01
CA LEU A 525 6.30 16.88 -15.86
C LEU A 525 6.32 17.68 -17.17
N GLY A 526 5.18 18.12 -17.67
CA GLY A 526 5.11 18.89 -18.91
C GLY A 526 3.67 19.21 -19.31
N ILE A 527 3.52 20.05 -20.34
CA ILE A 527 2.22 20.32 -20.94
C ILE A 527 2.20 19.66 -22.32
N TRP A 528 1.29 18.71 -22.52
CA TRP A 528 1.08 18.06 -23.80
C TRP A 528 0.08 18.84 -24.64
N ASP A 529 0.60 19.44 -25.70
CA ASP A 529 -0.20 20.07 -26.74
C ASP A 529 -0.85 19.00 -27.62
N THR A 530 -2.17 18.85 -27.53
CA THR A 530 -2.94 17.89 -28.31
C THR A 530 -3.64 18.50 -29.52
N HIS A 531 -3.31 19.75 -29.91
CA HIS A 531 -3.85 20.38 -31.11
C HIS A 531 -3.36 19.68 -32.38
N GLY A 532 -4.28 19.45 -33.32
CA GLY A 532 -4.04 18.73 -34.56
C GLY A 532 -3.94 17.20 -34.38
N LEU A 533 -4.14 16.68 -33.16
CA LEU A 533 -4.22 15.24 -32.92
C LEU A 533 -5.65 14.74 -33.19
N THR A 534 -5.78 13.48 -33.60
CA THR A 534 -7.08 12.83 -33.82
C THR A 534 -7.53 12.10 -32.57
N PRO A 535 -8.82 12.07 -32.22
CA PRO A 535 -9.32 11.29 -31.11
C PRO A 535 -8.95 9.81 -31.23
N GLY A 536 -8.63 9.17 -30.10
CA GLY A 536 -8.18 7.79 -30.08
C GLY A 536 -7.18 7.51 -28.97
N LEU A 537 -6.64 6.29 -28.95
CA LEU A 537 -5.64 5.90 -27.98
C LEU A 537 -4.28 6.45 -28.37
N TYR A 538 -3.62 7.09 -27.41
CA TYR A 538 -2.22 7.46 -27.49
C TYR A 538 -1.45 6.78 -26.36
N THR A 539 -0.15 6.68 -26.53
CA THR A 539 0.76 6.19 -25.49
C THR A 539 1.76 7.28 -25.18
N LEU A 540 1.89 7.62 -23.89
CA LEU A 540 2.95 8.45 -23.36
C LEU A 540 4.13 7.57 -22.97
N LYS A 541 5.34 8.10 -23.07
CA LYS A 541 6.58 7.43 -22.64
C LYS A 541 7.47 8.43 -21.92
N LEU A 542 7.75 8.19 -20.66
CA LEU A 542 8.79 8.90 -19.93
C LEU A 542 10.11 8.15 -20.18
N SER A 543 11.15 8.87 -20.56
CA SER A 543 12.48 8.33 -20.88
C SER A 543 13.48 8.95 -19.92
N ILE A 544 14.02 8.17 -18.98
CA ILE A 544 15.00 8.62 -17.97
C ILE A 544 16.38 8.08 -18.34
N ARG A 545 17.38 8.95 -18.38
CA ARG A 545 18.79 8.64 -18.60
C ARG A 545 19.56 8.84 -17.29
N LEU A 546 20.41 7.87 -16.97
CA LEU A 546 21.30 7.92 -15.82
C LEU A 546 22.70 8.38 -16.24
N THR A 547 23.43 8.99 -15.31
CA THR A 547 24.83 9.36 -15.49
C THR A 547 25.70 8.09 -15.64
N GLY A 548 26.68 8.13 -16.54
CA GLY A 548 27.52 6.94 -16.84
C GLY A 548 27.10 6.14 -18.07
N GLY A 549 25.98 6.47 -18.71
CA GLY A 549 25.55 5.90 -20.00
C GLY A 549 24.67 4.64 -19.87
N GLY A 550 24.33 4.04 -21.03
CA GLY A 550 23.36 2.95 -21.13
C GLY A 550 22.07 3.37 -21.83
N ASP A 551 21.21 2.41 -22.11
CA ASP A 551 19.88 2.66 -22.67
C ASP A 551 18.99 3.36 -21.63
N PRO A 552 18.15 4.32 -22.06
CA PRO A 552 17.21 4.97 -21.15
C PRO A 552 16.24 3.97 -20.56
N ILE A 553 15.78 4.25 -19.35
CA ILE A 553 14.64 3.58 -18.75
C ILE A 553 13.40 4.22 -19.34
N GLU A 554 12.55 3.39 -19.95
CA GLU A 554 11.37 3.86 -20.64
C GLU A 554 10.15 3.05 -20.21
N ILE A 555 9.19 3.75 -19.59
CA ILE A 555 7.90 3.18 -19.23
C ILE A 555 6.81 3.90 -20.01
N THR A 556 5.89 3.11 -20.56
CA THR A 556 4.75 3.61 -21.31
C THR A 556 3.50 3.70 -20.46
N ARG A 557 2.64 4.68 -20.78
CA ARG A 557 1.31 4.82 -20.20
C ARG A 557 0.29 5.09 -21.29
N ALA A 558 -0.76 4.28 -21.35
CA ALA A 558 -1.86 4.49 -22.28
C ALA A 558 -2.74 5.67 -21.84
N VAL A 559 -3.07 6.57 -22.77
CA VAL A 559 -3.95 7.72 -22.55
C VAL A 559 -4.96 7.82 -23.71
N PRO A 560 -6.25 7.55 -23.47
CA PRO A 560 -7.28 7.80 -24.48
C PRO A 560 -7.56 9.31 -24.59
N LEU A 561 -7.46 9.85 -25.80
CA LEU A 561 -7.93 11.19 -26.13
C LEU A 561 -9.34 11.13 -26.71
N GLY A 562 -10.29 11.79 -26.07
CA GLY A 562 -11.63 12.01 -26.62
C GLY A 562 -11.65 13.03 -27.75
N GLU A 563 -12.79 13.13 -28.43
CA GLU A 563 -13.10 14.25 -29.32
C GLU A 563 -12.79 15.58 -28.64
N ALA A 564 -12.24 16.53 -29.39
CA ALA A 564 -12.31 17.92 -28.98
C ALA A 564 -13.79 18.21 -28.86
N SER A 565 -14.27 18.45 -27.64
CA SER A 565 -15.54 19.17 -27.53
C SER A 565 -15.26 20.54 -28.14
N PRO A 566 -15.89 20.94 -29.25
CA PRO A 566 -15.67 22.26 -29.85
C PRO A 566 -15.98 23.38 -28.85
N ASP A 567 -16.74 23.03 -27.81
CA ASP A 567 -17.13 23.83 -26.68
C ASP A 567 -16.97 22.96 -25.44
N ASN A 568 -16.00 23.24 -24.58
CA ASN A 568 -16.26 23.01 -23.16
C ASN A 568 -15.80 24.26 -22.41
N PRO A 569 -16.57 25.37 -22.53
CA PRO A 569 -16.67 26.21 -21.37
C PRO A 569 -16.91 25.31 -20.13
N VAL A 570 -16.32 25.62 -18.99
CA VAL A 570 -16.87 25.17 -17.71
C VAL A 570 -18.32 25.60 -17.73
N SER A 571 -19.19 24.66 -18.02
CA SER A 571 -20.63 24.86 -18.05
C SER A 571 -21.16 24.46 -16.69
N ALA A 572 -22.05 25.26 -16.14
CA ALA A 572 -22.80 24.92 -14.95
C ALA A 572 -24.28 25.17 -15.24
N LEU A 573 -25.11 24.25 -14.77
CA LEU A 573 -26.56 24.31 -14.95
C LEU A 573 -27.19 24.94 -13.72
N LEU A 574 -28.09 25.89 -13.92
CA LEU A 574 -28.93 26.53 -12.91
C LEU A 574 -30.33 25.89 -13.01
N PRO A 575 -30.59 24.75 -12.32
CA PRO A 575 -31.79 23.96 -12.54
C PRO A 575 -33.07 24.66 -12.05
N HIS A 576 -32.93 25.64 -11.17
CA HIS A 576 -34.04 26.41 -10.62
C HIS A 576 -33.57 27.82 -10.26
N ILE A 577 -34.36 28.81 -10.59
CA ILE A 577 -34.25 30.19 -10.10
C ILE A 577 -35.61 30.51 -9.47
N ALA A 578 -35.57 31.08 -8.26
CA ALA A 578 -36.79 31.38 -7.52
C ALA A 578 -37.53 32.58 -8.13
N THR A 579 -38.85 32.44 -8.28
CA THR A 579 -39.69 33.44 -8.98
C THR A 579 -40.71 34.14 -8.09
N SER A 580 -40.72 33.86 -6.79
CA SER A 580 -41.61 34.50 -5.82
C SER A 580 -41.00 35.76 -5.21
N ASP A 581 -41.83 36.70 -4.76
CA ASP A 581 -41.42 37.94 -4.08
C ASP A 581 -40.70 37.72 -2.73
N GLN A 582 -40.85 36.55 -2.12
CA GLN A 582 -40.19 36.16 -0.87
C GLN A 582 -38.81 35.53 -1.04
N TRP A 583 -38.36 35.29 -2.27
CA TRP A 583 -37.10 34.60 -2.54
C TRP A 583 -36.26 35.36 -3.57
N GLN A 584 -34.95 35.36 -3.37
CA GLN A 584 -33.98 35.92 -4.31
C GLN A 584 -32.91 34.88 -4.62
N SER A 585 -32.59 34.73 -5.91
CA SER A 585 -31.52 33.86 -6.39
C SER A 585 -30.33 34.68 -6.89
N PHE A 586 -29.13 34.21 -6.57
CA PHE A 586 -27.88 34.82 -6.99
C PHE A 586 -26.93 33.78 -7.56
N LEU A 587 -26.22 34.15 -8.63
CA LEU A 587 -25.06 33.43 -9.12
C LEU A 587 -23.81 34.08 -8.52
N THR A 588 -22.98 33.27 -7.89
CA THR A 588 -21.65 33.65 -7.43
C THR A 588 -20.62 33.00 -8.35
N VAL A 589 -19.74 33.83 -8.92
CA VAL A 589 -18.65 33.41 -9.80
C VAL A 589 -17.33 33.66 -9.10
N ASP A 590 -16.57 32.60 -8.81
CA ASP A 590 -15.27 32.65 -8.15
C ASP A 590 -14.16 32.39 -9.17
N ASN A 591 -13.36 33.40 -9.51
CA ASN A 591 -12.19 33.22 -10.36
C ASN A 591 -10.95 32.99 -9.49
N THR A 592 -10.54 31.74 -9.38
CA THR A 592 -9.32 31.31 -8.68
C THR A 592 -8.07 31.32 -9.57
N GLY A 593 -8.25 31.63 -10.86
CA GLY A 593 -7.18 31.73 -11.84
C GLY A 593 -6.32 32.99 -11.69
N THR A 594 -5.26 33.06 -12.49
CA THR A 594 -4.27 34.15 -12.50
C THR A 594 -4.55 35.24 -13.53
N SER A 595 -5.56 35.05 -14.39
CA SER A 595 -6.04 36.02 -15.39
C SER A 595 -7.52 36.34 -15.17
N ALA A 596 -7.97 37.50 -15.67
CA ALA A 596 -9.40 37.80 -15.69
C ALA A 596 -10.13 36.79 -16.58
N ALA A 597 -11.28 36.30 -16.11
CA ALA A 597 -12.09 35.31 -16.80
C ALA A 597 -13.30 35.94 -17.48
N MET A 598 -13.68 35.40 -18.63
CA MET A 598 -14.89 35.78 -19.36
C MET A 598 -15.98 34.73 -19.12
N VAL A 599 -17.16 35.17 -18.70
CA VAL A 599 -18.26 34.28 -18.33
C VAL A 599 -19.55 34.71 -19.03
N SER A 600 -20.14 33.79 -19.77
CA SER A 600 -21.43 33.94 -20.44
C SER A 600 -22.54 33.34 -19.56
N LEU A 601 -23.58 34.13 -19.28
CA LEU A 601 -24.76 33.72 -18.51
C LEU A 601 -26.01 33.78 -19.39
N TYR A 602 -26.69 32.63 -19.53
CA TYR A 602 -27.93 32.47 -20.26
C TYR A 602 -29.06 32.11 -19.31
N LEU A 603 -30.10 32.94 -19.22
CA LEU A 603 -31.30 32.62 -18.44
C LEU A 603 -32.50 32.37 -19.34
N TYR A 604 -33.35 31.45 -18.92
CA TYR A 604 -34.53 31.00 -19.64
C TYR A 604 -35.77 31.08 -18.77
N SER A 605 -36.92 31.41 -19.37
CA SER A 605 -38.25 31.29 -18.77
C SER A 605 -39.18 30.46 -19.66
N GLU A 606 -40.44 30.30 -19.28
CA GLU A 606 -41.47 29.69 -20.13
C GLU A 606 -41.61 30.33 -21.52
N THR A 607 -41.15 31.58 -21.70
CA THR A 607 -41.19 32.29 -22.99
C THR A 607 -39.93 32.12 -23.84
N GLY A 608 -38.93 31.39 -23.36
CA GLY A 608 -37.64 31.18 -24.02
C GLY A 608 -36.48 31.88 -23.30
N MET A 609 -35.38 32.15 -24.02
CA MET A 609 -34.22 32.85 -23.45
C MET A 609 -34.59 34.31 -23.14
N VAL A 610 -34.41 34.68 -21.88
CA VAL A 610 -34.77 36.00 -21.31
C VAL A 610 -33.54 36.83 -20.99
N GLU A 611 -32.37 36.19 -20.85
CA GLU A 611 -31.12 36.89 -20.64
C GLU A 611 -29.95 36.20 -21.34
N ASN A 612 -29.04 37.01 -21.86
CA ASN A 612 -27.70 36.63 -22.33
C ASN A 612 -26.74 37.74 -21.89
N ARG A 613 -25.92 37.47 -20.87
CA ARG A 613 -25.05 38.45 -20.23
C ARG A 613 -23.61 37.95 -20.18
N GLU A 614 -22.69 38.80 -20.63
CA GLU A 614 -21.25 38.60 -20.45
C GLU A 614 -20.76 39.26 -19.17
N LEU A 615 -19.92 38.56 -18.42
CA LEU A 615 -19.28 39.01 -17.19
C LEU A 615 -17.77 38.89 -17.34
N THR A 616 -17.04 39.85 -16.77
CA THR A 616 -15.59 39.77 -16.64
C THR A 616 -15.23 39.72 -15.17
N VAL A 617 -14.66 38.60 -14.72
CA VAL A 617 -14.30 38.38 -13.31
C VAL A 617 -12.80 38.46 -13.16
N PRO A 618 -12.23 39.47 -12.46
CA PRO A 618 -10.79 39.59 -12.27
C PRO A 618 -10.15 38.35 -11.63
N ALA A 619 -8.87 38.12 -11.91
CA ALA A 619 -8.07 37.05 -11.30
C ALA A 619 -8.12 37.10 -9.76
N GLY A 620 -8.28 35.95 -9.12
CA GLY A 620 -8.32 35.83 -7.66
C GLY A 620 -9.50 36.55 -6.98
N SER A 621 -10.57 36.84 -7.71
CA SER A 621 -11.72 37.61 -7.22
C SER A 621 -13.05 36.87 -7.38
N GLN A 622 -14.09 37.42 -6.75
CA GLN A 622 -15.45 36.92 -6.82
C GLN A 622 -16.38 38.01 -7.37
N GLN A 623 -17.38 37.60 -8.15
CA GLN A 623 -18.48 38.46 -8.57
C GLN A 623 -19.83 37.80 -8.25
N VAL A 624 -20.76 38.56 -7.68
CA VAL A 624 -22.13 38.11 -7.38
C VAL A 624 -23.11 38.80 -8.32
N VAL A 625 -24.02 38.02 -8.91
CA VAL A 625 -24.99 38.45 -9.92
C VAL A 625 -26.39 38.03 -9.50
N SER A 626 -27.34 38.98 -9.49
CA SER A 626 -28.74 38.67 -9.20
C SER A 626 -29.45 38.07 -10.42
N LEU A 627 -30.21 37.01 -10.21
CA LEU A 627 -30.86 36.19 -11.25
C LEU A 627 -32.36 36.53 -11.42
N LEU A 628 -32.71 37.80 -11.57
CA LEU A 628 -34.11 38.27 -11.48
C LEU A 628 -35.00 37.96 -12.70
N GLN A 629 -34.43 37.47 -13.81
CA GLN A 629 -35.12 37.48 -15.10
C GLN A 629 -35.52 36.09 -15.64
N GLY A 630 -35.05 34.99 -15.04
CA GLY A 630 -35.31 33.64 -15.53
C GLY A 630 -35.76 32.65 -14.46
N ASP A 631 -36.13 31.46 -14.92
CA ASP A 631 -36.62 30.33 -14.12
C ASP A 631 -35.56 29.23 -14.00
N CYS A 632 -34.61 29.18 -14.93
CA CYS A 632 -33.43 28.31 -14.99
C CYS A 632 -32.38 28.95 -15.90
N GLY A 633 -31.19 28.35 -16.00
CA GLY A 633 -30.10 28.94 -16.76
C GLY A 633 -28.88 28.06 -16.97
N ILE A 634 -27.95 28.60 -17.74
CA ILE A 634 -26.65 28.01 -18.04
C ILE A 634 -25.60 29.10 -17.90
N VAL A 635 -24.51 28.78 -17.22
CA VAL A 635 -23.34 29.64 -17.14
C VAL A 635 -22.16 28.93 -17.76
N GLU A 636 -21.39 29.64 -18.58
CA GLU A 636 -20.30 29.10 -19.41
C GLU A 636 -19.07 30.00 -19.31
N THR A 637 -17.88 29.40 -19.24
CA THR A 637 -16.61 30.13 -19.35
C THR A 637 -15.50 29.26 -19.92
N PRO A 638 -14.68 29.75 -20.86
CA PRO A 638 -13.53 28.99 -21.35
C PRO A 638 -12.40 28.86 -20.31
N ASP A 639 -12.48 29.54 -19.16
CA ASP A 639 -11.38 29.67 -18.20
C ASP A 639 -11.42 28.57 -17.10
N ALA A 640 -10.43 27.67 -17.11
CA ALA A 640 -10.35 26.48 -16.24
C ALA A 640 -10.10 26.73 -14.73
N GLY A 641 -10.20 27.98 -14.26
CA GLY A 641 -10.02 28.38 -12.86
C GLY A 641 -11.25 29.03 -12.23
N VAL A 642 -12.41 28.93 -12.89
CA VAL A 642 -13.66 29.57 -12.47
C VAL A 642 -14.61 28.54 -11.87
N LEU A 643 -15.14 28.85 -10.69
CA LEU A 643 -16.15 28.06 -9.99
C LEU A 643 -17.47 28.83 -9.91
N PHE A 644 -18.57 28.10 -9.93
CA PHE A 644 -19.92 28.67 -9.88
C PHE A 644 -20.69 28.15 -8.68
N ARG A 645 -21.39 29.04 -7.99
CA ARG A 645 -22.32 28.70 -6.91
C ARG A 645 -23.64 29.43 -7.11
N GLU A 646 -24.73 28.79 -6.74
CA GLU A 646 -26.03 29.43 -6.67
C GLU A 646 -26.47 29.59 -5.22
N THR A 647 -26.97 30.77 -4.90
CA THR A 647 -27.44 31.14 -3.57
C THR A 647 -28.93 31.48 -3.64
N PHE A 648 -29.72 30.90 -2.73
CA PHE A 648 -31.11 31.26 -2.48
C PHE A 648 -31.22 31.99 -1.14
N VAL A 649 -31.91 33.12 -1.15
CA VAL A 649 -32.18 33.94 0.05
C VAL A 649 -33.67 34.14 0.20
N ASN A 650 -34.25 33.65 1.28
CA ASN A 650 -35.60 34.01 1.67
C ASN A 650 -35.59 35.38 2.36
N THR A 651 -36.30 36.35 1.78
CA THR A 651 -36.28 37.75 2.23
C THR A 651 -37.20 38.02 3.42
N VAL A 652 -38.01 37.05 3.83
CA VAL A 652 -38.96 37.16 4.95
C VAL A 652 -38.41 36.46 6.20
N ASP A 653 -37.98 35.21 6.06
CA ASP A 653 -37.56 34.32 7.14
C ASP A 653 -36.02 34.27 7.29
N ASN A 654 -35.27 34.99 6.44
CA ASN A 654 -33.81 35.06 6.42
C ASN A 654 -33.09 33.71 6.23
N GLY A 655 -33.77 32.72 5.66
CA GLY A 655 -33.13 31.47 5.25
C GLY A 655 -32.16 31.71 4.09
N VAL A 656 -30.95 31.17 4.20
CA VAL A 656 -29.94 31.23 3.13
C VAL A 656 -29.44 29.83 2.86
N ALA A 657 -29.28 29.51 1.59
CA ALA A 657 -28.61 28.30 1.17
C ALA A 657 -27.81 28.53 -0.09
N GLU A 658 -26.68 27.86 -0.18
CA GLU A 658 -25.76 27.97 -1.29
C GLU A 658 -25.22 26.58 -1.63
N PHE A 659 -25.01 26.31 -2.91
CA PHE A 659 -24.43 25.06 -3.38
C PHE A 659 -23.56 25.30 -4.63
N PRO A 660 -22.54 24.45 -4.85
CA PRO A 660 -21.77 24.48 -6.09
C PRO A 660 -22.63 24.02 -7.28
N LEU A 661 -22.53 24.74 -8.39
CA LEU A 661 -23.14 24.36 -9.65
C LEU A 661 -22.22 23.41 -10.41
N THR A 662 -22.83 22.53 -11.20
CA THR A 662 -22.11 21.54 -12.02
C THR A 662 -22.78 21.44 -13.40
N ASN A 663 -22.10 20.85 -14.38
CA ASN A 663 -22.71 20.43 -15.65
C ASN A 663 -23.40 19.06 -15.56
N ASN A 664 -23.65 18.54 -14.35
CA ASN A 664 -24.16 17.19 -14.18
C ASN A 664 -25.57 17.06 -14.75
N ALA A 665 -25.68 16.36 -15.89
CA ALA A 665 -26.93 16.05 -16.55
C ALA A 665 -26.89 14.63 -17.13
N GLY A 666 -28.01 13.92 -17.10
CA GLY A 666 -28.10 12.57 -17.62
C GLY A 666 -29.52 12.12 -17.93
N GLN A 667 -29.63 11.05 -18.71
CA GLN A 667 -30.92 10.41 -19.03
C GLN A 667 -31.50 9.66 -17.83
N THR A 668 -30.66 9.33 -16.86
CA THR A 668 -31.07 8.82 -15.54
C THR A 668 -30.60 9.79 -14.47
N LEU A 669 -31.53 10.24 -13.62
CA LEU A 669 -31.22 11.06 -12.44
C LEU A 669 -31.72 10.39 -11.17
N THR A 670 -30.96 10.48 -10.08
CA THR A 670 -31.40 10.10 -8.74
C THR A 670 -31.36 11.29 -7.80
N PHE A 671 -32.51 11.67 -7.25
CA PHE A 671 -32.64 12.60 -6.14
C PHE A 671 -32.59 11.82 -4.83
N LEU A 672 -31.54 12.02 -4.05
CA LEU A 672 -31.41 11.46 -2.71
C LEU A 672 -32.08 12.39 -1.71
N LEU A 673 -33.19 11.95 -1.10
CA LEU A 673 -33.93 12.77 -0.15
C LEU A 673 -33.45 12.50 1.28
N PRO A 674 -33.47 13.51 2.18
CA PRO A 674 -33.10 13.37 3.59
C PRO A 674 -34.12 12.59 4.41
N HIS A 675 -34.48 11.37 3.97
CA HIS A 675 -35.52 10.53 4.59
C HIS A 675 -35.26 10.21 6.05
N TYR A 676 -33.99 10.09 6.44
CA TYR A 676 -33.58 9.88 7.84
C TYR A 676 -34.05 10.99 8.80
N GLN A 677 -34.45 12.16 8.30
CA GLN A 677 -35.03 13.28 9.05
C GLN A 677 -36.37 13.75 8.49
N ALA A 678 -37.06 12.95 7.66
CA ALA A 678 -38.26 13.40 6.95
C ALA A 678 -39.35 13.99 7.86
N GLN A 679 -39.56 13.40 9.04
CA GLN A 679 -40.54 13.87 10.02
C GLN A 679 -40.24 15.26 10.59
N SER A 680 -38.99 15.70 10.55
CA SER A 680 -38.57 17.02 11.03
C SER A 680 -38.62 18.09 9.94
N LEU A 681 -38.81 17.68 8.68
CA LEU A 681 -38.95 18.58 7.54
C LEU A 681 -40.41 18.95 7.34
N THR A 682 -40.67 20.24 7.16
CA THR A 682 -42.00 20.78 6.90
C THR A 682 -42.39 20.74 5.42
N TRP A 683 -41.41 20.61 4.51
CA TRP A 683 -41.61 20.45 3.07
C TRP A 683 -40.36 19.88 2.39
N MET A 684 -40.57 19.28 1.21
CA MET A 684 -39.51 18.85 0.27
C MET A 684 -39.92 19.31 -1.13
N GLY A 685 -38.98 19.84 -1.89
CA GLY A 685 -39.17 20.34 -3.25
C GLY A 685 -38.21 19.68 -4.22
N LEU A 686 -38.64 19.63 -5.47
CA LEU A 686 -37.85 19.12 -6.60
C LEU A 686 -37.86 20.16 -7.71
N ALA A 687 -36.71 20.31 -8.36
CA ALA A 687 -36.58 21.00 -9.63
C ALA A 687 -35.85 20.12 -10.63
N LEU A 688 -36.40 20.03 -11.84
CA LEU A 688 -35.82 19.35 -12.98
C LEU A 688 -35.70 20.34 -14.13
N MET A 689 -34.53 20.42 -14.74
CA MET A 689 -34.23 21.27 -15.89
C MET A 689 -33.85 20.42 -17.09
N ASN A 690 -34.40 20.78 -18.25
CA ASN A 690 -33.95 20.28 -19.54
C ASN A 690 -32.94 21.26 -20.15
N PRO A 691 -31.63 20.99 -20.08
CA PRO A 691 -30.63 21.80 -20.75
C PRO A 691 -30.58 21.58 -22.26
N GLY A 692 -31.27 20.57 -22.81
CA GLY A 692 -31.22 20.22 -24.22
C GLY A 692 -32.01 21.15 -25.13
N ALA A 693 -31.79 20.99 -26.45
CA ALA A 693 -32.52 21.67 -27.51
C ALA A 693 -33.79 20.92 -27.97
N ALA A 694 -34.03 19.71 -27.46
CA ALA A 694 -35.20 18.88 -27.74
C ALA A 694 -36.07 18.74 -26.49
N THR A 695 -37.38 18.54 -26.66
CA THR A 695 -38.29 18.22 -25.54
C THR A 695 -37.88 16.89 -24.90
N ALA A 696 -37.80 16.87 -23.57
CA ALA A 696 -37.53 15.68 -22.79
C ALA A 696 -38.84 15.07 -22.25
N ASN A 697 -39.04 13.78 -22.45
CA ASN A 697 -40.12 13.01 -21.86
C ASN A 697 -39.55 12.19 -20.70
N ALA A 698 -39.85 12.60 -19.48
CA ALA A 698 -39.30 12.04 -18.26
C ALA A 698 -40.34 11.28 -17.45
N ILE A 699 -39.95 10.14 -16.90
CA ILE A 699 -40.72 9.34 -15.95
C ILE A 699 -40.05 9.52 -14.59
N LEU A 700 -40.77 10.10 -13.63
CA LEU A 700 -40.31 10.25 -12.25
C LEU A 700 -40.95 9.15 -11.42
N THR A 701 -40.16 8.47 -10.59
CA THR A 701 -40.58 7.36 -9.72
C THR A 701 -40.16 7.66 -8.29
N ALA A 702 -41.12 7.81 -7.38
CA ALA A 702 -40.88 7.92 -5.94
C ALA A 702 -40.65 6.53 -5.34
N VAL A 703 -39.59 6.38 -4.55
CA VAL A 703 -39.15 5.07 -4.01
C VAL A 703 -38.90 5.20 -2.50
N ASP A 704 -39.33 4.18 -1.74
CA ASP A 704 -39.07 4.07 -0.31
C ASP A 704 -37.64 3.60 0.03
N GLN A 705 -37.33 3.49 1.32
CA GLN A 705 -36.00 3.04 1.79
C GLN A 705 -35.70 1.57 1.42
N GLY A 706 -36.73 0.73 1.27
CA GLY A 706 -36.60 -0.67 0.89
C GLY A 706 -36.47 -0.89 -0.62
N GLY A 707 -36.64 0.17 -1.43
CA GLY A 707 -36.59 0.11 -2.89
C GLY A 707 -37.96 -0.07 -3.56
N SER A 708 -39.08 -0.03 -2.82
CA SER A 708 -40.42 -0.17 -3.37
C SER A 708 -40.90 1.14 -3.99
N THR A 709 -41.58 1.07 -5.13
CA THR A 709 -42.23 2.23 -5.77
C THR A 709 -43.46 2.67 -4.97
N LEU A 710 -43.48 3.96 -4.60
CA LEU A 710 -44.60 4.60 -3.91
C LEU A 710 -45.53 5.34 -4.88
N GLY A 711 -45.00 5.85 -5.99
CA GLY A 711 -45.76 6.59 -6.99
C GLY A 711 -44.92 6.89 -8.23
N GLN A 712 -45.59 7.15 -9.35
CA GLN A 712 -44.94 7.45 -10.62
C GLN A 712 -45.71 8.54 -11.36
N THR A 713 -44.99 9.44 -12.03
CA THR A 713 -45.58 10.50 -12.87
C THR A 713 -44.76 10.67 -14.14
N VAL A 714 -45.37 11.28 -15.16
CA VAL A 714 -44.72 11.62 -16.43
C VAL A 714 -44.66 13.13 -16.56
N LEU A 715 -43.49 13.63 -16.93
CA LEU A 715 -43.23 15.05 -17.09
C LEU A 715 -42.64 15.30 -18.48
N ASN A 716 -43.27 16.21 -19.22
CA ASN A 716 -42.74 16.70 -20.50
C ASN A 716 -42.08 18.05 -20.27
N LEU A 717 -40.77 18.13 -20.48
CA LEU A 717 -39.97 19.34 -20.31
C LEU A 717 -39.56 19.88 -21.68
N PRO A 718 -40.11 21.02 -22.14
CA PRO A 718 -39.65 21.69 -23.35
C PRO A 718 -38.13 21.97 -23.34
N PRO A 719 -37.52 22.23 -24.51
CA PRO A 719 -36.12 22.67 -24.59
C PRO A 719 -35.85 23.87 -23.69
N ARG A 720 -34.68 23.88 -23.01
CA ARG A 720 -34.22 24.99 -22.16
C ARG A 720 -35.28 25.47 -21.15
N SER A 721 -35.96 24.53 -20.49
CA SER A 721 -37.03 24.82 -19.53
C SER A 721 -36.87 24.00 -18.25
N ARG A 722 -37.69 24.30 -17.24
CA ARG A 722 -37.71 23.57 -15.97
C ARG A 722 -39.11 23.30 -15.45
N SER A 723 -39.24 22.29 -14.60
CA SER A 723 -40.39 22.07 -13.72
C SER A 723 -39.89 22.10 -12.28
N ALA A 724 -40.55 22.85 -11.41
CA ALA A 724 -40.21 22.92 -10.00
C ALA A 724 -41.46 22.99 -9.14
N GLY A 725 -41.43 22.34 -7.97
CA GLY A 725 -42.56 22.30 -7.06
C GLY A 725 -42.28 21.50 -5.80
N ILE A 726 -43.27 21.44 -4.91
CA ILE A 726 -43.25 20.59 -3.72
C ILE A 726 -43.46 19.13 -4.13
N LEU A 727 -42.81 18.20 -3.45
CA LEU A 727 -42.76 16.77 -3.79
C LEU A 727 -44.17 16.16 -3.96
N GLU A 728 -45.06 16.44 -3.01
CA GLU A 728 -46.46 16.00 -3.03
C GLU A 728 -47.25 16.54 -4.23
N GLY A 729 -46.77 17.60 -4.89
CA GLY A 729 -47.36 18.15 -6.12
C GLY A 729 -46.97 17.38 -7.39
N PHE A 730 -45.93 16.55 -7.35
CA PHE A 730 -45.52 15.71 -8.48
C PHE A 730 -46.23 14.35 -8.50
N PHE A 731 -46.65 13.85 -7.33
CA PHE A 731 -47.19 12.51 -7.18
C PHE A 731 -48.51 12.53 -6.40
N ASP A 732 -49.55 11.94 -6.97
CA ASP A 732 -50.86 11.86 -6.32
C ASP A 732 -50.83 10.91 -5.11
N GLY A 733 -51.22 11.42 -3.94
CA GLY A 733 -51.51 10.61 -2.75
C GLY A 733 -50.31 10.02 -2.01
N ILE A 734 -49.08 10.49 -2.30
CA ILE A 734 -47.89 10.04 -1.58
C ILE A 734 -47.79 10.68 -0.19
N ASP A 735 -47.24 9.94 0.77
CA ASP A 735 -46.73 10.50 2.02
C ASP A 735 -45.25 10.81 1.85
N ARG A 736 -44.88 12.09 1.82
CA ARG A 736 -43.48 12.51 1.66
C ARG A 736 -42.54 11.88 2.68
N ASN A 737 -43.03 11.52 3.87
CA ASN A 737 -42.21 10.97 4.93
C ASN A 737 -41.71 9.55 4.61
N GLN A 738 -42.30 8.90 3.62
CA GLN A 738 -41.91 7.55 3.17
C GLN A 738 -40.96 7.57 1.97
N VAL A 739 -40.80 8.71 1.30
CA VAL A 739 -40.01 8.81 0.07
C VAL A 739 -38.53 8.96 0.43
N ALA A 740 -37.73 7.95 0.09
CA ALA A 740 -36.27 7.96 0.29
C ALA A 740 -35.52 8.57 -0.89
N ARG A 741 -36.03 8.36 -2.10
CA ARG A 741 -35.45 8.91 -3.33
C ARG A 741 -36.49 9.08 -4.42
N VAL A 742 -36.18 9.94 -5.39
CA VAL A 742 -36.89 9.99 -6.66
C VAL A 742 -35.93 9.63 -7.77
N VAL A 743 -36.27 8.62 -8.57
CA VAL A 743 -35.50 8.20 -9.74
C VAL A 743 -36.21 8.71 -10.99
N VAL A 744 -35.45 9.32 -11.89
CA VAL A 744 -35.94 9.86 -13.16
C VAL A 744 -35.30 9.10 -14.30
N SER A 745 -36.12 8.66 -15.25
CA SER A 745 -35.67 8.15 -16.55
C SER A 745 -36.22 9.07 -17.64
N SER A 746 -35.37 9.50 -18.56
CA SER A 746 -35.69 10.49 -19.58
C SER A 746 -35.04 10.12 -20.91
N ASP A 747 -35.70 10.46 -22.01
CA ASP A 747 -35.16 10.29 -23.36
C ASP A 747 -34.13 11.37 -23.75
N GLN A 748 -34.01 12.45 -22.96
CA GLN A 748 -32.99 13.48 -23.07
C GLN A 748 -32.25 13.67 -21.73
N PRO A 749 -30.97 14.10 -21.74
CA PRO A 749 -30.27 14.45 -20.51
C PRO A 749 -30.97 15.58 -19.74
N LEU A 750 -31.21 15.38 -18.46
CA LEU A 750 -31.79 16.35 -17.53
C LEU A 750 -30.80 16.67 -16.41
N SER A 751 -30.97 17.83 -15.77
CA SER A 751 -30.31 18.16 -14.49
C SER A 751 -31.38 18.41 -13.44
N GLY A 752 -31.01 18.35 -12.16
CA GLY A 752 -31.98 18.51 -11.09
C GLY A 752 -31.40 18.89 -9.73
N LEU A 753 -32.27 19.44 -8.89
CA LEU A 753 -31.99 19.88 -7.54
C LEU A 753 -33.14 19.50 -6.59
N ASN A 754 -32.82 18.92 -5.44
CA ASN A 754 -33.74 18.84 -4.30
C ASN A 754 -33.46 19.98 -3.32
N ILE A 755 -34.54 20.56 -2.80
CA ILE A 755 -34.52 21.52 -1.70
C ILE A 755 -35.48 21.04 -0.63
N SER A 756 -35.05 20.93 0.61
CA SER A 756 -35.91 20.51 1.72
C SER A 756 -35.74 21.45 2.90
N GLY A 757 -36.78 21.64 3.72
CA GLY A 757 -36.70 22.58 4.83
C GLY A 757 -37.61 22.32 6.01
N THR A 758 -37.17 22.80 7.17
CA THR A 758 -38.00 23.03 8.37
C THR A 758 -38.29 24.53 8.42
N GLY A 759 -39.50 24.93 8.07
CA GLY A 759 -39.80 26.30 7.68
C GLY A 759 -38.98 26.75 6.45
N ASN A 760 -38.77 28.05 6.30
CA ASN A 760 -37.88 28.60 5.27
C ASN A 760 -36.53 29.01 5.84
N GLU A 761 -36.35 28.98 7.16
CA GLU A 761 -35.15 29.41 7.87
C GLU A 761 -34.05 28.34 7.94
N LYS A 762 -34.40 27.06 7.77
CA LYS A 762 -33.48 25.92 7.79
C LYS A 762 -33.66 25.08 6.53
N LEU A 763 -32.68 25.16 5.65
CA LEU A 763 -32.75 24.59 4.31
C LEU A 763 -31.63 23.58 4.07
N LEU A 764 -31.92 22.58 3.24
CA LEU A 764 -30.99 21.55 2.82
C LEU A 764 -31.11 21.38 1.30
N PHE A 765 -29.98 21.49 0.61
CA PHE A 765 -29.89 21.45 -0.85
C PHE A 765 -29.08 20.25 -1.27
N THR A 766 -29.55 19.52 -2.28
CA THR A 766 -28.84 18.34 -2.78
C THR A 766 -29.06 18.23 -4.28
N PRO A 767 -28.00 18.39 -5.11
CA PRO A 767 -28.09 18.14 -6.54
C PRO A 767 -28.50 16.70 -6.83
N ALA A 768 -29.25 16.50 -7.92
CA ALA A 768 -29.51 15.16 -8.43
C ALA A 768 -28.21 14.54 -8.99
N GLN A 769 -28.06 13.23 -8.82
CA GLN A 769 -26.93 12.50 -9.39
C GLN A 769 -27.32 11.92 -10.75
N ALA A 770 -26.53 12.21 -11.79
CA ALA A 770 -26.68 11.58 -13.09
C ALA A 770 -25.94 10.24 -13.18
N GLY A 771 -26.55 9.25 -13.86
CA GLY A 771 -25.95 7.93 -14.12
C GLY A 771 -26.35 6.85 -13.11
N GLU A 772 -25.87 5.63 -13.35
CA GLU A 772 -26.03 4.49 -12.43
C GLU A 772 -25.00 4.54 -11.31
N PHE A 773 -25.38 4.09 -10.10
CA PHE A 773 -24.46 4.03 -8.96
C PHE A 773 -23.30 3.06 -9.25
N THR A 774 -22.12 3.59 -9.58
CA THR A 774 -20.88 2.81 -9.53
C THR A 774 -20.36 2.81 -8.10
N THR A 775 -20.01 1.63 -7.59
CA THR A 775 -19.34 1.50 -6.28
C THR A 775 -18.01 2.24 -6.30
N GLY A 776 -17.87 3.24 -5.45
CA GLY A 776 -16.64 4.03 -5.28
C GLY A 776 -16.46 4.47 -3.83
N THR A 777 -15.22 4.66 -3.42
CA THR A 777 -14.88 5.14 -2.07
C THR A 777 -15.07 6.65 -1.99
N LEU A 778 -16.01 7.11 -1.17
CA LEU A 778 -16.19 8.52 -0.83
C LEU A 778 -15.39 8.82 0.45
N ILE A 779 -14.55 9.85 0.40
CA ILE A 779 -13.86 10.37 1.58
C ILE A 779 -14.86 11.20 2.38
N LEU A 780 -15.10 10.84 3.64
CA LEU A 780 -15.82 11.70 4.58
C LEU A 780 -14.84 12.77 5.09
N PRO A 781 -14.96 14.04 4.70
CA PRO A 781 -13.99 15.08 5.08
C PRO A 781 -14.05 15.40 6.58
N HIS A 782 -15.14 15.05 7.26
CA HIS A 782 -15.36 15.32 8.67
C HIS A 782 -16.43 14.40 9.27
N ILE A 783 -16.23 13.95 10.51
CA ILE A 783 -17.24 13.33 11.37
C ILE A 783 -17.30 14.19 12.62
N ALA A 784 -18.44 14.81 12.90
CA ALA A 784 -18.54 15.79 13.98
C ALA A 784 -18.33 15.15 15.36
N ASN A 785 -17.25 15.54 16.03
CA ASN A 785 -16.98 15.33 17.44
C ASN A 785 -17.02 16.70 18.16
N GLN A 786 -18.22 17.07 18.63
CA GLN A 786 -18.55 18.22 19.50
C GLN A 786 -17.89 19.57 19.15
N TRP A 787 -18.69 20.53 18.67
CA TRP A 787 -18.28 21.93 18.59
C TRP A 787 -18.13 22.50 20.00
N ASN A 788 -16.90 22.59 20.51
CA ASN A 788 -16.60 23.40 21.69
C ASN A 788 -16.77 24.88 21.32
N THR A 789 -17.94 25.44 21.59
CA THR A 789 -18.10 26.89 21.71
C THR A 789 -17.24 27.33 22.89
N ARG A 790 -16.05 27.89 22.62
CA ARG A 790 -15.34 28.70 23.61
C ARG A 790 -16.14 29.99 23.80
N GLU A 791 -17.11 29.95 24.70
CA GLU A 791 -17.48 31.12 25.49
C GLU A 791 -16.96 30.88 26.92
N ASN A 792 -15.99 31.74 27.29
CA ASN A 792 -15.21 31.85 28.53
C ASN A 792 -14.04 30.87 28.73
#